data_AF-A0AAE0WS59-F1
#
_entry.id   AF-A0AAE0WS59-F1
#
_cell.length_a   1.000
_cell.length_b   1.000
_cell.length_c   1.000
_cell.angle_alpha   90.00
_cell.angle_beta   90.00
_cell.angle_gamma   90.00
#
_symmetry.space_group_name_H-M   'P 1'
#
loop_
_entity.id
_entity.type
_entity.pdbx_description
1 polymer ?
#
loop_
_entity_poly.entity_id
_entity_poly.type
_entity_poly.pdbx_seq_one_letter_code
_entity_poly.pdbx_strand_id
1 'polypeptide(L)'
;MVSTSGDFQLSVTLRGHDEDVRALVFPTRKLLLSASRDSTVRQWSLTAPNPPTYDDTIALQGQHWFNGLAYSPPSKAFPEGAVAAGGRETFVFVKHIGSPPDADPHRLLIGHAGNVTCVAFTQDGSKVISGGWDSQVFVWDIEAGNVVAELKGHGAPVWGVMVYDEKFILTACADKMIRLFDVNGKSLATIKGHTDVVRCFCKVPTGHWSGAAFASAGNDEIIRLWTLDGTAMGELHGHEAYIYSLAILPNGDIVSSSEDRTVRIWRAGKCIQTITHPAISLWAVAACSETGDIVTGASDKIIRIFSRDQERQADAETIRNFTESNRMYAIPAETASQGQPFQKENLPGPEALHSQTGERDGQQLLIRENDGSVTAHLWSSSTSQWNLIGTVVSGEGSGGEKKSHEGKEYDYVFDIDIEDGKPPLKLPYNSTESPWDAAKRFLERNELPMSYYEQVANWISDNTKGARIGQSNQPPPPQQDPWGTERRYRPGDAGDGSTSGQKKLPQRSFVTILEGNAQNAISKVTELAKSQQDSTSSISEQDLSELQKLADQLSKSPSDPHPTQSQINTLFVPVARWPVKDRVTAIALLARLAVSPSFVTATCSGENSIVQNLVSAGLLQPNQPTANNAVHAIRLLVNLFASDNGRLIVDGEFDFILKLVKPFAENPESPAQYKALASLYLNFSVLLTSGAPSTEAARREARAKVLLIDIATLLESESPHATDGDALFRVLCALGTLLTLGDGFRAEMKGGVAGTLHLSASKPGAQQGTVKEVMQEIRDEIRRRPSGSCMLVMAAADVN
;
A
#
# COMPACT_ATOMS: atom_id res chain seq x y z
N MET A 1 6.72 40.91 21.40
CA MET A 1 6.31 39.99 22.49
C MET A 1 4.84 39.68 22.30
N VAL A 2 4.51 38.57 21.62
CA VAL A 2 3.15 38.03 21.67
C VAL A 2 3.21 36.86 22.64
N SER A 3 2.58 37.04 23.78
CA SER A 3 2.34 36.01 24.79
C SER A 3 1.39 34.96 24.20
N THR A 4 1.91 33.94 23.53
CA THR A 4 1.13 32.79 23.02
C THR A 4 1.06 31.71 24.10
N SER A 5 0.27 31.96 25.15
CA SER A 5 0.13 31.07 26.32
C SER A 5 -0.98 30.01 26.15
N GLY A 6 -1.28 29.57 24.93
CA GLY A 6 -2.31 28.57 24.64
C GLY A 6 -1.79 27.41 23.81
N ASP A 7 -2.43 26.25 23.94
CA ASP A 7 -2.20 25.09 23.09
C ASP A 7 -2.76 25.32 21.68
N PHE A 8 -2.16 24.67 20.69
CA PHE A 8 -2.71 24.64 19.34
C PHE A 8 -4.07 23.94 19.34
N GLN A 9 -5.09 24.62 18.84
CA GLN A 9 -6.42 24.05 18.64
C GLN A 9 -6.80 24.13 17.17
N LEU A 10 -7.75 23.29 16.75
CA LEU A 10 -8.22 23.29 15.37
C LEU A 10 -8.74 24.69 15.00
N SER A 11 -8.25 25.21 13.89
CA SER A 11 -8.63 26.49 13.30
C SER A 11 -9.53 26.27 12.08
N VAL A 12 -9.08 25.46 11.12
CA VAL A 12 -9.80 25.21 9.87
C VAL A 12 -9.60 23.78 9.42
N THR A 13 -10.63 23.19 8.81
CA THR A 13 -10.55 21.96 8.03
C THR A 13 -10.78 22.31 6.56
N LEU A 14 -9.82 21.97 5.71
CA LEU A 14 -9.86 22.25 4.27
C LEU A 14 -10.09 20.93 3.51
N ARG A 15 -11.12 20.94 2.66
CA ARG A 15 -11.54 19.80 1.84
C ARG A 15 -11.47 20.23 0.38
N GLY A 16 -10.77 19.46 -0.44
CA GLY A 16 -10.64 19.75 -1.87
C GLY A 16 -9.83 18.68 -2.58
N HIS A 17 -8.85 18.07 -1.91
CA HIS A 17 -8.18 16.90 -2.44
C HIS A 17 -9.02 15.62 -2.36
N ASP A 18 -8.85 14.77 -3.36
CA ASP A 18 -9.54 13.48 -3.49
C ASP A 18 -8.68 12.28 -3.09
N GLU A 19 -7.41 12.50 -2.73
CA GLU A 19 -6.45 11.49 -2.27
C GLU A 19 -5.45 12.12 -1.27
N ASP A 20 -4.51 11.33 -0.74
CA ASP A 20 -3.53 11.75 0.27
C ASP A 20 -2.81 13.06 -0.06
N VAL A 21 -2.75 13.95 0.92
CA VAL A 21 -2.00 15.21 0.81
C VAL A 21 -0.55 14.98 1.21
N ARG A 22 0.34 14.93 0.22
CA ARG A 22 1.73 14.48 0.37
C ARG A 22 2.73 15.59 0.70
N ALA A 23 2.47 16.84 0.30
CA ALA A 23 3.34 17.97 0.60
C ALA A 23 2.56 19.27 0.81
N LEU A 24 3.11 20.15 1.65
CA LEU A 24 2.50 21.41 2.04
C LEU A 24 3.55 22.52 2.09
N VAL A 25 3.14 23.73 1.70
CA VAL A 25 3.92 24.96 1.90
C VAL A 25 2.98 26.05 2.41
N PHE A 26 3.28 26.62 3.57
CA PHE A 26 2.46 27.66 4.21
C PHE A 26 3.21 28.99 4.37
N PRO A 27 3.56 29.67 3.27
CA PRO A 27 4.46 30.81 3.30
C PRO A 27 3.90 32.02 4.04
N THR A 28 2.60 32.31 3.85
CA THR A 28 1.90 33.44 4.45
C THR A 28 0.53 33.00 4.91
N ARG A 29 -0.14 33.78 5.77
CA ARG A 29 -1.51 33.47 6.18
C ARG A 29 -2.48 33.43 4.99
N LYS A 30 -2.19 34.20 3.93
CA LYS A 30 -3.05 34.35 2.75
C LYS A 30 -2.85 33.29 1.68
N LEU A 31 -1.74 32.54 1.73
CA LEU A 31 -1.35 31.59 0.71
C LEU A 31 -0.88 30.29 1.37
N LEU A 32 -1.58 29.21 1.06
CA LEU A 32 -1.17 27.84 1.34
C LEU A 32 -1.15 27.06 0.02
N LEU A 33 -0.15 26.22 -0.16
CA LEU A 33 -0.04 25.31 -1.31
C LEU A 33 0.00 23.88 -0.80
N SER A 34 -0.68 22.98 -1.52
CA SER A 34 -0.69 21.55 -1.22
C SER A 34 -0.53 20.71 -2.48
N ALA A 35 0.13 19.58 -2.36
CA ALA A 35 0.29 18.60 -3.42
C ALA A 35 -0.26 17.24 -2.98
N SER A 36 -0.94 16.54 -3.88
CA SER A 36 -1.70 15.34 -3.55
C SER A 36 -1.52 14.21 -4.54
N ARG A 37 -1.90 13.01 -4.08
CA ARG A 37 -2.03 11.80 -4.90
C ARG A 37 -3.15 11.84 -5.92
N ASP A 38 -4.03 12.82 -5.85
CA ASP A 38 -5.08 13.06 -6.86
C ASP A 38 -4.55 13.76 -8.13
N SER A 39 -3.23 13.86 -8.26
CA SER A 39 -2.54 14.52 -9.39
C SER A 39 -2.76 16.02 -9.46
N THR A 40 -3.12 16.67 -8.34
CA THR A 40 -3.28 18.12 -8.25
C THR A 40 -2.29 18.77 -7.28
N VAL A 41 -1.87 19.97 -7.63
CA VAL A 41 -1.37 20.97 -6.68
C VAL A 41 -2.43 22.04 -6.54
N ARG A 42 -2.86 22.31 -5.31
CA ARG A 42 -3.89 23.32 -5.01
C ARG A 42 -3.29 24.53 -4.32
N GLN A 43 -3.85 25.69 -4.64
CA GLN A 43 -3.63 26.94 -3.95
C GLN A 43 -4.85 27.28 -3.11
N TRP A 44 -4.62 27.51 -1.82
CA TRP A 44 -5.64 27.90 -0.85
C TRP A 44 -5.43 29.37 -0.50
N SER A 45 -6.45 30.18 -0.77
CA SER A 45 -6.42 31.63 -0.62
C SER A 45 -7.38 32.06 0.48
N LEU A 46 -6.89 32.82 1.47
CA LEU A 46 -7.73 33.28 2.58
C LEU A 46 -8.79 34.29 2.10
N THR A 47 -10.07 33.98 2.32
CA THR A 47 -11.21 34.82 1.92
C THR A 47 -11.83 35.58 3.09
N ALA A 48 -11.83 34.98 4.30
CA ALA A 48 -12.28 35.62 5.52
C ALA A 48 -11.26 35.39 6.65
N PRO A 49 -10.94 36.38 7.49
CA PRO A 49 -9.94 36.23 8.53
C PRO A 49 -10.48 35.67 9.86
N ASN A 50 -11.77 35.81 10.15
CA ASN A 50 -12.36 35.36 11.41
C ASN A 50 -13.85 34.94 11.25
N PRO A 51 -14.19 33.64 11.38
CA PRO A 51 -13.24 32.53 11.40
C PRO A 51 -12.46 32.46 10.08
N PRO A 52 -11.20 32.00 10.10
CA PRO A 52 -10.42 31.85 8.89
C PRO A 52 -11.13 30.93 7.89
N THR A 53 -11.34 31.41 6.67
CA THR A 53 -11.96 30.66 5.57
C THR A 53 -11.05 30.77 4.36
N TYR A 54 -10.90 29.67 3.61
CA TYR A 54 -10.06 29.60 2.43
C TYR A 54 -10.87 29.09 1.25
N ASP A 55 -10.66 29.70 0.09
CA ASP A 55 -11.07 29.14 -1.20
C ASP A 55 -9.89 28.42 -1.83
N ASP A 56 -10.16 27.38 -2.59
CA ASP A 56 -9.14 26.60 -3.26
C ASP A 56 -9.23 26.69 -4.78
N THR A 57 -8.07 26.69 -5.44
CA THR A 57 -7.95 26.62 -6.89
C THR A 57 -6.87 25.61 -7.27
N ILE A 58 -7.04 24.92 -8.39
CA ILE A 58 -6.00 24.02 -8.92
C ILE A 58 -4.89 24.87 -9.53
N ALA A 59 -3.72 24.89 -8.91
CA ALA A 59 -2.54 25.59 -9.43
C ALA A 59 -1.84 24.77 -10.54
N LEU A 60 -1.78 23.45 -10.38
CA LEU A 60 -1.23 22.50 -11.34
C LEU A 60 -2.08 21.23 -11.38
N GLN A 61 -2.27 20.70 -12.59
CA GLN A 61 -2.88 19.40 -12.84
C GLN A 61 -1.89 18.54 -13.63
N GLY A 62 -1.40 17.48 -13.00
CA GLY A 62 -0.57 16.47 -13.65
C GLY A 62 -1.42 15.32 -14.20
N GLN A 63 -0.76 14.43 -14.96
CA GLN A 63 -1.30 13.13 -15.36
C GLN A 63 -1.06 12.04 -14.29
N HIS A 64 -0.15 12.31 -13.33
CA HIS A 64 0.16 11.43 -12.20
C HIS A 64 0.34 12.24 -10.91
N TRP A 65 0.43 11.53 -9.78
CA TRP A 65 0.51 12.15 -8.46
C TRP A 65 1.74 13.00 -8.22
N PHE A 66 1.60 14.00 -7.34
CA PHE A 66 2.68 14.84 -6.83
C PHE A 66 3.12 14.39 -5.43
N ASN A 67 4.44 14.46 -5.18
CA ASN A 67 5.03 14.15 -3.87
C ASN A 67 5.91 15.29 -3.33
N GLY A 68 6.65 15.97 -4.21
CA GLY A 68 7.49 17.12 -3.84
C GLY A 68 6.82 18.45 -4.21
N LEU A 69 6.91 19.43 -3.30
CA LEU A 69 6.36 20.77 -3.50
C LEU A 69 7.30 21.81 -2.88
N ALA A 70 7.55 22.90 -3.62
CA ALA A 70 8.36 24.02 -3.16
C ALA A 70 7.76 25.35 -3.59
N TYR A 71 8.04 26.39 -2.81
CA TYR A 71 7.63 27.77 -3.08
C TYR A 71 8.85 28.68 -3.12
N SER A 72 8.91 29.54 -4.15
CA SER A 72 9.81 30.69 -4.20
C SER A 72 9.01 31.94 -3.84
N PRO A 73 9.45 32.73 -2.86
CA PRO A 73 8.87 34.05 -2.63
C PRO A 73 9.08 34.97 -3.84
N PRO A 74 8.35 36.10 -3.91
CA PRO A 74 8.61 37.16 -4.86
C PRO A 74 10.11 37.49 -4.98
N SER A 75 10.64 37.36 -6.18
CA SER A 75 12.05 37.59 -6.50
C SER A 75 12.19 38.34 -7.82
N LYS A 76 13.43 38.65 -8.21
CA LYS A 76 13.70 39.28 -9.51
C LYS A 76 13.30 38.37 -10.69
N ALA A 77 13.44 37.05 -10.54
CA ALA A 77 13.05 36.07 -11.54
C ALA A 77 11.52 35.85 -11.55
N PHE A 78 10.92 35.85 -10.36
CA PHE A 78 9.49 35.60 -10.17
C PHE A 78 8.85 36.73 -9.34
N PRO A 79 8.40 37.83 -9.96
CA PRO A 79 7.87 38.99 -9.23
C PRO A 79 6.67 38.69 -8.32
N GLU A 80 5.87 37.67 -8.65
CA GLU A 80 4.70 37.22 -7.88
C GLU A 80 4.99 35.96 -7.06
N GLY A 81 6.23 35.46 -7.11
CA GLY A 81 6.62 34.15 -6.59
C GLY A 81 6.36 33.01 -7.58
N ALA A 82 6.88 31.83 -7.25
CA ALA A 82 6.73 30.62 -8.05
C ALA A 82 6.45 29.40 -7.18
N VAL A 83 5.84 28.40 -7.80
CA VAL A 83 5.68 27.05 -7.27
C VAL A 83 6.45 26.07 -8.14
N ALA A 84 7.11 25.11 -7.51
CA ALA A 84 7.66 23.95 -8.19
C ALA A 84 7.11 22.67 -7.58
N ALA A 85 6.74 21.72 -8.43
CA ALA A 85 6.15 20.46 -8.01
C ALA A 85 6.71 19.30 -8.82
N GLY A 86 6.94 18.18 -8.13
CA GLY A 86 7.47 16.95 -8.72
C GLY A 86 6.76 15.73 -8.18
N GLY A 87 6.72 14.66 -8.97
CA GLY A 87 6.05 13.44 -8.60
C GLY A 87 6.33 12.30 -9.56
N ARG A 88 5.32 11.47 -9.82
CA ARG A 88 5.47 10.27 -10.66
C ARG A 88 5.63 10.56 -12.14
N GLU A 89 5.41 11.80 -12.56
CA GLU A 89 5.68 12.26 -13.91
C GLU A 89 7.18 12.30 -14.24
N THR A 90 8.08 12.15 -13.25
CA THR A 90 9.54 12.09 -13.40
C THR A 90 10.20 13.37 -13.95
N PHE A 91 9.47 14.48 -13.97
CA PHE A 91 9.99 15.83 -14.22
C PHE A 91 9.42 16.80 -13.18
N VAL A 92 10.02 17.99 -13.09
CA VAL A 92 9.58 19.05 -12.16
C VAL A 92 8.91 20.17 -12.94
N PHE A 93 7.69 20.52 -12.54
CA PHE A 93 6.98 21.69 -13.03
C PHE A 93 7.47 22.92 -12.29
N VAL A 94 7.62 24.04 -12.98
CA VAL A 94 7.79 25.37 -12.38
C VAL A 94 6.73 26.30 -12.97
N LYS A 95 5.97 26.98 -12.12
CA LYS A 95 4.88 27.88 -12.54
C LYS A 95 4.82 29.11 -11.65
N HIS A 96 4.38 30.24 -12.23
CA HIS A 96 4.12 31.45 -11.47
C HIS A 96 2.89 31.27 -10.56
N ILE A 97 2.97 31.82 -9.35
CA ILE A 97 1.82 31.84 -8.44
C ILE A 97 0.69 32.68 -9.05
N GLY A 98 -0.56 32.25 -8.88
CA GLY A 98 -1.73 32.95 -9.41
C GLY A 98 -1.99 32.75 -10.92
N SER A 99 -1.12 32.03 -11.63
CA SER A 99 -1.38 31.68 -13.03
C SER A 99 -2.60 30.75 -13.16
N PRO A 100 -3.42 30.89 -14.22
CA PRO A 100 -4.56 30.01 -14.48
C PRO A 100 -4.15 28.53 -14.52
N PRO A 101 -5.04 27.59 -14.13
CA PRO A 101 -4.72 26.16 -14.10
C PRO A 101 -4.23 25.62 -15.46
N ASP A 102 -4.83 26.10 -16.55
CA ASP A 102 -4.58 25.75 -17.95
C ASP A 102 -3.40 26.49 -18.59
N ALA A 103 -2.81 27.47 -17.90
CA ALA A 103 -1.61 28.14 -18.39
C ALA A 103 -0.42 27.17 -18.41
N ASP A 104 0.34 27.20 -19.51
CA ASP A 104 1.57 26.43 -19.66
C ASP A 104 2.54 26.69 -18.49
N PRO A 105 3.25 25.66 -18.02
CA PRO A 105 4.28 25.85 -17.00
C PRO A 105 5.37 26.77 -17.52
N HIS A 106 5.95 27.61 -16.65
CA HIS A 106 7.13 28.41 -16.97
C HIS A 106 8.27 27.50 -17.45
N ARG A 107 8.46 26.36 -16.77
CA ARG A 107 9.40 25.31 -17.17
C ARG A 107 8.92 23.91 -16.81
N LEU A 108 9.35 22.97 -17.64
CA LEU A 108 9.35 21.53 -17.38
C LEU A 108 10.81 21.06 -17.30
N LEU A 109 11.25 20.67 -16.11
CA LEU A 109 12.62 20.26 -15.84
C LEU A 109 12.71 18.73 -15.96
N ILE A 110 13.08 18.27 -17.15
CA ILE A 110 13.06 16.86 -17.54
C ILE A 110 14.44 16.24 -17.31
N GLY A 111 14.50 15.13 -16.57
CA GLY A 111 15.74 14.35 -16.41
C GLY A 111 15.72 13.25 -15.35
N HIS A 112 14.79 13.28 -14.39
CA HIS A 112 14.64 12.16 -13.45
C HIS A 112 14.10 10.90 -14.16
N ALA A 113 14.58 9.74 -13.75
CA ALA A 113 14.15 8.42 -14.25
C ALA A 113 13.18 7.71 -13.28
N GLY A 114 12.82 8.38 -12.18
CA GLY A 114 11.93 7.86 -11.15
C GLY A 114 11.09 8.98 -10.52
N ASN A 115 10.24 8.59 -9.56
CA ASN A 115 9.37 9.50 -8.83
C ASN A 115 10.18 10.63 -8.16
N VAL A 116 9.84 11.89 -8.43
CA VAL A 116 10.44 13.04 -7.76
C VAL A 116 9.75 13.24 -6.42
N THR A 117 10.51 13.08 -5.34
CA THR A 117 9.99 13.05 -3.96
C THR A 117 10.17 14.39 -3.25
N CYS A 118 11.18 15.17 -3.63
CA CYS A 118 11.53 16.41 -2.95
C CYS A 118 12.01 17.46 -3.94
N VAL A 119 11.62 18.70 -3.66
CA VAL A 119 11.92 19.88 -4.48
C VAL A 119 12.23 21.04 -3.53
N ALA A 120 13.18 21.90 -3.88
CA ALA A 120 13.45 23.15 -3.18
C ALA A 120 13.86 24.25 -4.17
N PHE A 121 13.63 25.51 -3.79
CA PHE A 121 14.16 26.67 -4.51
C PHE A 121 15.39 27.23 -3.80
N THR A 122 16.27 27.86 -4.57
CA THR A 122 17.15 28.91 -4.03
C THR A 122 16.30 30.14 -3.69
N GLN A 123 16.67 30.88 -2.64
CA GLN A 123 15.95 32.06 -2.16
C GLN A 123 15.86 33.18 -3.22
N ASP A 124 16.83 33.26 -4.13
CA ASP A 124 16.77 34.18 -5.27
C ASP A 124 15.77 33.75 -6.37
N GLY A 125 15.25 32.52 -6.26
CA GLY A 125 14.33 31.90 -7.20
C GLY A 125 14.96 31.55 -8.54
N SER A 126 16.30 31.57 -8.68
CA SER A 126 16.96 31.29 -9.97
C SER A 126 17.15 29.79 -10.24
N LYS A 127 17.14 28.96 -9.18
CA LYS A 127 17.39 27.51 -9.29
C LYS A 127 16.35 26.69 -8.54
N VAL A 128 16.12 25.51 -9.09
CA VAL A 128 15.39 24.42 -8.42
C VAL A 128 16.38 23.31 -8.10
N ILE A 129 16.23 22.69 -6.94
CA ILE A 129 16.91 21.45 -6.60
C ILE A 129 15.85 20.37 -6.47
N SER A 130 16.04 19.22 -7.11
CA SER A 130 15.11 18.10 -7.01
C SER A 130 15.82 16.78 -6.77
N GLY A 131 15.20 15.92 -5.96
CA GLY A 131 15.67 14.55 -5.70
C GLY A 131 14.54 13.54 -5.86
N GLY A 132 14.91 12.30 -6.18
CA GLY A 132 13.92 11.25 -6.49
C GLY A 132 14.33 9.82 -6.18
N TRP A 133 13.46 8.89 -6.59
CA TRP A 133 13.61 7.44 -6.42
C TRP A 133 14.71 6.83 -7.29
N ASP A 134 15.16 7.55 -8.31
CA ASP A 134 16.31 7.20 -9.14
C ASP A 134 17.65 7.41 -8.42
N SER A 135 17.62 7.82 -7.14
CA SER A 135 18.81 8.14 -6.33
C SER A 135 19.62 9.33 -6.90
N GLN A 136 19.02 10.13 -7.78
CA GLN A 136 19.63 11.31 -8.36
C GLN A 136 19.16 12.57 -7.65
N VAL A 137 20.03 13.58 -7.65
CA VAL A 137 19.67 14.94 -7.26
C VAL A 137 20.24 15.91 -8.27
N PHE A 138 19.36 16.73 -8.84
CA PHE A 138 19.71 17.72 -9.86
C PHE A 138 19.52 19.13 -9.32
N VAL A 139 20.47 20.01 -9.68
CA VAL A 139 20.35 21.46 -9.55
C VAL A 139 20.08 22.00 -10.95
N TRP A 140 18.94 22.65 -11.09
CA TRP A 140 18.43 23.18 -12.35
C TRP A 140 18.58 24.68 -12.36
N ASP A 141 19.08 25.23 -13.46
CA ASP A 141 18.86 26.64 -13.75
C ASP A 141 17.51 26.80 -14.44
N ILE A 142 16.62 27.59 -13.83
CA ILE A 142 15.24 27.67 -14.30
C ILE A 142 15.17 28.41 -15.63
N GLU A 143 15.92 29.50 -15.79
CA GLU A 143 15.87 30.29 -17.02
C GLU A 143 16.49 29.53 -18.19
N ALA A 144 17.65 28.89 -17.98
CA ALA A 144 18.28 28.06 -19.00
C ALA A 144 17.55 26.71 -19.23
N GLY A 145 16.77 26.24 -18.26
CA GLY A 145 15.98 25.00 -18.36
C GLY A 145 16.84 23.73 -18.37
N ASN A 146 18.08 23.79 -17.86
CA ASN A 146 19.02 22.68 -17.89
C ASN A 146 19.62 22.38 -16.50
N VAL A 147 20.17 21.17 -16.36
CA VAL A 147 20.92 20.77 -15.18
C VAL A 147 22.26 21.51 -15.18
N VAL A 148 22.54 22.26 -14.11
CA VAL A 148 23.82 22.94 -13.89
C VAL A 148 24.73 22.22 -12.91
N ALA A 149 24.17 21.36 -12.05
CA ALA A 149 24.95 20.45 -11.22
C ALA A 149 24.17 19.17 -10.89
N GLU A 150 24.91 18.08 -10.68
CA GLU A 150 24.38 16.79 -10.23
C GLU A 150 25.04 16.47 -8.88
N LEU A 151 24.24 16.28 -7.83
CA LEU A 151 24.76 16.00 -6.48
C LEU A 151 24.93 14.49 -6.32
N LYS A 152 26.13 14.00 -6.64
CA LYS A 152 26.44 12.56 -6.65
C LYS A 152 26.72 12.00 -5.25
N GLY A 153 26.54 10.68 -5.12
CA GLY A 153 27.01 9.90 -3.97
C GLY A 153 25.91 9.20 -3.18
N HIS A 154 24.64 9.35 -3.57
CA HIS A 154 23.49 8.68 -2.96
C HIS A 154 23.39 7.23 -3.44
N GLY A 155 23.26 6.30 -2.49
CA GLY A 155 23.18 4.86 -2.79
C GLY A 155 21.75 4.32 -2.87
N ALA A 156 20.75 5.18 -2.65
CA ALA A 156 19.34 4.83 -2.55
C ALA A 156 18.47 6.07 -2.80
N PRO A 157 17.12 5.94 -2.87
CA PRO A 157 16.21 7.06 -3.07
C PRO A 157 16.47 8.26 -2.16
N VAL A 158 16.41 9.46 -2.73
CA VAL A 158 16.48 10.72 -1.98
C VAL A 158 15.06 11.12 -1.60
N TRP A 159 14.84 11.55 -0.36
CA TRP A 159 13.51 11.86 0.18
C TRP A 159 13.34 13.30 0.60
N GLY A 160 14.44 14.00 0.91
CA GLY A 160 14.39 15.38 1.35
C GLY A 160 15.56 16.18 0.80
N VAL A 161 15.29 17.45 0.50
CA VAL A 161 16.29 18.42 0.10
C VAL A 161 16.02 19.75 0.80
N MET A 162 17.09 20.46 1.17
CA MET A 162 16.98 21.78 1.79
C MET A 162 18.15 22.67 1.33
N VAL A 163 17.82 23.88 0.89
CA VAL A 163 18.81 24.93 0.65
C VAL A 163 19.11 25.67 1.95
N TYR A 164 20.39 25.86 2.27
CA TYR A 164 20.85 26.52 3.48
C TYR A 164 21.73 27.73 3.13
N ASP A 165 21.25 28.92 3.50
CA ASP A 165 21.91 30.23 3.33
C ASP A 165 22.41 30.52 1.90
N GLU A 166 21.70 30.05 0.87
CA GLU A 166 22.05 30.19 -0.56
C GLU A 166 23.43 29.64 -0.96
N LYS A 167 24.05 28.87 -0.07
CA LYS A 167 25.44 28.40 -0.23
C LYS A 167 25.54 26.90 -0.21
N PHE A 168 24.67 26.25 0.55
CA PHE A 168 24.75 24.83 0.79
C PHE A 168 23.43 24.14 0.47
N ILE A 169 23.54 22.87 0.08
CA ILE A 169 22.40 21.98 -0.17
C ILE A 169 22.57 20.76 0.72
N LEU A 170 21.54 20.49 1.53
CA LEU A 170 21.41 19.27 2.32
C LEU A 170 20.48 18.28 1.62
N THR A 171 20.83 17.00 1.65
CA THR A 171 20.03 15.92 1.06
C THR A 171 19.84 14.78 2.07
N ALA A 172 18.62 14.26 2.16
CA ALA A 172 18.19 13.17 3.04
C ALA A 172 17.92 11.94 2.18
N CYS A 173 18.51 10.80 2.54
CA CYS A 173 18.55 9.63 1.69
C CYS A 173 18.08 8.36 2.43
N ALA A 174 17.49 7.44 1.66
CA ALA A 174 17.15 6.11 2.12
C ALA A 174 18.38 5.25 2.49
N ASP A 175 19.57 5.66 2.08
CA ASP A 175 20.83 5.06 2.53
C ASP A 175 21.26 5.48 3.93
N LYS A 176 20.35 6.16 4.67
CA LYS A 176 20.50 6.56 6.08
C LYS A 176 21.49 7.71 6.29
N MET A 177 22.00 8.30 5.22
CA MET A 177 22.98 9.38 5.28
C MET A 177 22.33 10.72 4.93
N ILE A 178 22.86 11.77 5.56
CA ILE A 178 22.66 13.15 5.16
C ILE A 178 23.91 13.60 4.43
N ARG A 179 23.77 14.30 3.30
CA ARG A 179 24.93 14.84 2.56
C ARG A 179 24.80 16.33 2.38
N LEU A 180 25.92 17.02 2.58
CA LEU A 180 26.09 18.45 2.39
C LEU A 180 26.89 18.71 1.11
N PHE A 181 26.37 19.59 0.27
CA PHE A 181 27.01 20.06 -0.96
C PHE A 181 27.10 21.58 -0.97
N ASP A 182 28.01 22.14 -1.76
CA ASP A 182 27.84 23.51 -2.22
C ASP A 182 26.84 23.58 -3.39
N VAL A 183 26.40 24.79 -3.74
CA VAL A 183 25.45 25.02 -4.85
C VAL A 183 25.97 24.63 -6.23
N ASN A 184 27.28 24.42 -6.39
CA ASN A 184 27.90 23.98 -7.65
C ASN A 184 28.02 22.44 -7.72
N GLY A 185 27.53 21.73 -6.70
CA GLY A 185 27.51 20.27 -6.64
C GLY A 185 28.74 19.61 -6.04
N LYS A 186 29.65 20.37 -5.45
CA LYS A 186 30.78 19.79 -4.72
C LYS A 186 30.29 19.18 -3.41
N SER A 187 30.57 17.90 -3.20
CA SER A 187 30.33 17.25 -1.90
C SER A 187 31.28 17.82 -0.84
N LEU A 188 30.71 18.28 0.27
CA LEU A 188 31.43 18.89 1.39
C LEU A 188 31.49 17.97 2.61
N ALA A 189 30.39 17.27 2.92
CA ALA A 189 30.32 16.34 4.04
C ALA A 189 29.28 15.24 3.82
N THR A 190 29.52 14.09 4.45
CA THR A 190 28.52 13.02 4.63
C THR A 190 28.33 12.82 6.14
N ILE A 191 27.13 13.11 6.63
CA ILE A 191 26.77 13.07 8.04
C ILE A 191 26.05 11.75 8.31
N LYS A 192 26.57 11.00 9.28
CA LYS A 192 26.03 9.71 9.73
C LYS A 192 25.34 9.88 11.07
N GLY A 193 24.36 9.03 11.36
CA GLY A 193 23.79 8.89 12.70
C GLY A 193 22.35 8.38 12.72
N HIS A 194 21.58 8.60 11.64
CA HIS A 194 20.31 7.91 11.49
C HIS A 194 20.51 6.40 11.29
N THR A 195 19.65 5.60 11.91
CA THR A 195 19.69 4.13 11.85
C THR A 195 18.77 3.55 10.78
N ASP A 196 17.92 4.39 10.19
CA ASP A 196 17.08 4.08 9.04
C ASP A 196 16.95 5.27 8.07
N VAL A 197 16.09 5.15 7.05
CA VAL A 197 15.83 6.16 6.02
C VAL A 197 15.67 7.56 6.60
N VAL A 198 16.43 8.53 6.09
CA VAL A 198 16.23 9.96 6.40
C VAL A 198 15.23 10.53 5.40
N ARG A 199 14.19 11.22 5.89
CA ARG A 199 13.10 11.73 5.04
C ARG A 199 13.07 13.22 4.88
N CYS A 200 13.29 13.97 5.95
CA CYS A 200 12.98 15.40 5.96
C CYS A 200 13.97 16.22 6.79
N PHE A 201 13.92 17.52 6.60
CA PHE A 201 14.69 18.52 7.34
C PHE A 201 13.81 19.69 7.74
N CYS A 202 14.25 20.42 8.78
CA CYS A 202 13.89 21.83 8.92
C CYS A 202 15.13 22.65 9.33
N LYS A 203 15.19 23.90 8.88
CA LYS A 203 16.24 24.84 9.27
C LYS A 203 15.98 25.32 10.69
N VAL A 204 16.99 25.25 11.55
CA VAL A 204 16.92 25.73 12.92
C VAL A 204 17.47 27.16 12.97
N PRO A 205 16.76 28.12 13.58
CA PRO A 205 17.18 29.52 13.57
C PRO A 205 18.43 29.75 14.42
N THR A 206 19.25 30.72 14.03
CA THR A 206 20.41 31.15 14.82
C THR A 206 19.96 31.58 16.23
N GLY A 207 20.66 31.09 17.26
CA GLY A 207 20.31 31.37 18.66
C GLY A 207 19.25 30.43 19.25
N HIS A 208 18.81 29.41 18.51
CA HIS A 208 18.00 28.32 19.06
C HIS A 208 18.74 27.63 20.23
N TRP A 209 17.98 27.17 21.24
CA TRP A 209 18.52 26.65 22.50
C TRP A 209 19.55 25.52 22.34
N SER A 210 19.42 24.73 21.28
CA SER A 210 20.32 23.60 21.01
C SER A 210 21.63 24.01 20.32
N GLY A 211 21.73 25.23 19.77
CA GLY A 211 22.86 25.64 18.92
C GLY A 211 22.94 24.92 17.57
N ALA A 212 21.94 24.11 17.19
CA ALA A 212 21.89 23.41 15.93
C ALA A 212 21.63 24.35 14.74
N ALA A 213 22.16 23.99 13.57
CA ALA A 213 21.86 24.63 12.29
C ALA A 213 20.60 24.04 11.64
N PHE A 214 20.39 22.73 11.77
CA PHE A 214 19.21 22.06 11.22
C PHE A 214 18.76 20.87 12.06
N ALA A 215 17.53 20.44 11.82
CA ALA A 215 17.00 19.18 12.32
C ALA A 215 16.68 18.23 11.16
N SER A 216 16.78 16.92 11.40
CA SER A 216 16.43 15.87 10.45
C SER A 216 15.60 14.77 11.12
N ALA A 217 14.76 14.08 10.36
CA ALA A 217 13.97 12.95 10.84
C ALA A 217 13.65 11.95 9.72
N GLY A 218 13.18 10.76 10.09
CA GLY A 218 12.82 9.72 9.13
C GLY A 218 12.23 8.46 9.77
N ASN A 219 12.56 7.30 9.20
CA ASN A 219 11.98 6.01 9.59
C ASN A 219 12.49 5.48 10.93
N ASP A 220 13.55 6.05 11.49
CA ASP A 220 14.06 5.67 12.80
C ASP A 220 13.42 6.45 13.95
N GLU A 221 12.32 7.16 13.66
CA GLU A 221 11.39 7.71 14.66
C GLU A 221 11.98 8.80 15.56
N ILE A 222 13.22 9.21 15.29
CA ILE A 222 14.00 10.16 16.09
C ILE A 222 14.25 11.43 15.27
N ILE A 223 13.98 12.58 15.88
CA ILE A 223 14.40 13.88 15.34
C ILE A 223 15.79 14.17 15.86
N ARG A 224 16.76 14.41 14.97
CA ARG A 224 18.14 14.74 15.33
C ARG A 224 18.49 16.17 14.99
N LEU A 225 19.22 16.81 15.89
CA LEU A 225 19.68 18.19 15.80
C LEU A 225 21.17 18.20 15.43
N TRP A 226 21.53 18.99 14.42
CA TRP A 226 22.87 18.98 13.85
C TRP A 226 23.43 20.37 13.63
N THR A 227 24.74 20.52 13.78
CA THR A 227 25.50 21.58 13.10
C THR A 227 25.74 21.20 11.63
N LEU A 228 26.12 22.18 10.79
CA LEU A 228 26.40 21.93 9.37
C LEU A 228 27.57 20.98 9.12
N ASP A 229 28.56 20.94 10.01
CA ASP A 229 29.70 20.01 9.90
C ASP A 229 29.34 18.56 10.32
N GLY A 230 28.11 18.33 10.77
CA GLY A 230 27.61 17.01 11.16
C GLY A 230 27.76 16.66 12.63
N THR A 231 28.12 17.62 13.48
CA THR A 231 28.12 17.40 14.94
C THR A 231 26.68 17.25 15.45
N ALA A 232 26.41 16.15 16.16
CA ALA A 232 25.12 15.90 16.79
C ALA A 232 24.97 16.79 18.04
N MET A 233 23.92 17.63 18.05
CA MET A 233 23.63 18.59 19.12
C MET A 233 22.54 18.11 20.08
N GLY A 234 21.78 17.08 19.69
CA GLY A 234 20.72 16.50 20.51
C GLY A 234 19.74 15.67 19.70
N GLU A 235 18.87 14.95 20.40
CA GLU A 235 17.83 14.11 19.84
C GLU A 235 16.49 14.40 20.52
N LEU A 236 15.40 14.28 19.79
CA LEU A 236 14.04 14.37 20.32
C LEU A 236 13.34 13.03 20.08
N HIS A 237 12.93 12.41 21.18
CA HIS A 237 12.32 11.09 21.24
C HIS A 237 10.84 11.22 21.57
N GLY A 238 10.00 10.36 20.98
CA GLY A 238 8.60 10.22 21.37
C GLY A 238 7.62 9.92 20.25
N HIS A 239 8.01 10.03 18.98
CA HIS A 239 7.23 9.41 17.90
C HIS A 239 7.40 7.89 17.95
N GLU A 240 6.36 7.16 17.52
CA GLU A 240 6.29 5.68 17.62
C GLU A 240 6.18 5.01 16.25
N ALA A 241 6.33 5.82 15.19
CA ALA A 241 6.38 5.38 13.80
C ALA A 241 7.05 6.47 12.96
N TYR A 242 7.19 6.20 11.65
CA TYR A 242 7.97 7.02 10.73
C TYR A 242 7.61 8.50 10.76
N ILE A 243 8.63 9.35 10.85
CA ILE A 243 8.46 10.81 10.78
C ILE A 243 8.60 11.23 9.32
N TYR A 244 7.54 11.83 8.79
CA TYR A 244 7.47 12.20 7.37
C TYR A 244 7.90 13.64 7.10
N SER A 245 7.63 14.57 8.02
CA SER A 245 7.87 15.99 7.78
C SER A 245 8.22 16.75 9.07
N LEU A 246 9.02 17.81 8.91
CA LEU A 246 9.41 18.74 9.96
C LEU A 246 9.13 20.18 9.52
N ALA A 247 8.70 21.01 10.47
CA ALA A 247 8.58 22.45 10.30
C ALA A 247 9.17 23.18 11.51
N ILE A 248 9.50 24.46 11.33
CA ILE A 248 9.98 25.33 12.40
C ILE A 248 9.01 26.49 12.59
N LEU A 249 8.59 26.73 13.83
CA LEU A 249 7.76 27.87 14.19
C LEU A 249 8.61 29.15 14.34
N PRO A 250 8.02 30.35 14.22
CA PRO A 250 8.76 31.62 14.36
C PRO A 250 9.47 31.80 15.70
N ASN A 251 8.99 31.13 16.75
CA ASN A 251 9.60 31.14 18.08
C ASN A 251 10.72 30.11 18.24
N GLY A 252 11.03 29.33 17.19
CA GLY A 252 12.04 28.28 17.20
C GLY A 252 11.55 26.91 17.68
N ASP A 253 10.28 26.75 18.04
CA ASP A 253 9.74 25.41 18.33
C ASP A 253 9.74 24.56 17.06
N ILE A 254 10.11 23.28 17.17
CA ILE A 254 10.05 22.31 16.06
C ILE A 254 8.67 21.66 16.05
N VAL A 255 8.14 21.39 14.87
CA VAL A 255 6.89 20.65 14.66
C VAL A 255 7.19 19.44 13.78
N SER A 256 6.65 18.28 14.13
CA SER A 256 6.85 17.04 13.38
C SER A 256 5.52 16.33 13.11
N SER A 257 5.41 15.67 11.96
CA SER A 257 4.27 14.80 11.62
C SER A 257 4.72 13.36 11.34
N SER A 258 3.93 12.39 11.78
CA SER A 258 4.30 10.97 11.74
C SER A 258 3.16 10.06 11.28
N GLU A 259 3.54 8.85 10.86
CA GLU A 259 2.66 7.69 10.68
C GLU A 259 1.95 7.25 11.97
N ASP A 260 2.42 7.68 13.14
CA ASP A 260 1.75 7.39 14.42
C ASP A 260 0.45 8.20 14.62
N ARG A 261 0.01 8.92 13.57
CA ARG A 261 -1.18 9.78 13.52
C ARG A 261 -1.05 11.06 14.34
N THR A 262 0.15 11.42 14.79
CA THR A 262 0.36 12.59 15.63
C THR A 262 1.18 13.67 14.95
N VAL A 263 0.80 14.91 15.24
CA VAL A 263 1.69 16.06 15.15
C VAL A 263 2.21 16.39 16.54
N ARG A 264 3.53 16.54 16.68
CA ARG A 264 4.17 16.89 17.95
C ARG A 264 4.86 18.24 17.85
N ILE A 265 4.74 19.02 18.92
CA ILE A 265 5.36 20.34 19.06
C ILE A 265 6.44 20.24 20.12
N TRP A 266 7.65 20.64 19.76
CA TRP A 266 8.85 20.46 20.56
C TRP A 266 9.45 21.80 20.97
N ARG A 267 9.70 21.96 22.27
CA ARG A 267 10.34 23.14 22.85
C ARG A 267 11.38 22.71 23.86
N ALA A 268 12.58 23.26 23.76
CA ALA A 268 13.67 23.01 24.72
C ALA A 268 13.90 21.51 25.01
N GLY A 269 13.87 20.69 23.95
CA GLY A 269 14.12 19.25 24.03
C GLY A 269 12.92 18.40 24.46
N LYS A 270 11.75 18.99 24.71
CA LYS A 270 10.56 18.29 25.20
C LYS A 270 9.39 18.42 24.24
N CYS A 271 8.60 17.35 24.09
CA CYS A 271 7.28 17.43 23.48
C CYS A 271 6.37 18.21 24.41
N ILE A 272 5.93 19.40 24.00
CA ILE A 272 5.04 20.25 24.80
C ILE A 272 3.57 20.09 24.43
N GLN A 273 3.28 19.50 23.26
CA GLN A 273 1.93 19.19 22.83
C GLN A 273 1.93 18.09 21.78
N THR A 274 0.96 17.19 21.86
CA THR A 274 0.67 16.15 20.87
C THR A 274 -0.75 16.34 20.35
N ILE A 275 -0.90 16.39 19.02
CA ILE A 275 -2.20 16.53 18.33
C ILE A 275 -2.45 15.27 17.50
N THR A 276 -3.36 14.42 17.95
CA THR A 276 -3.79 13.24 17.22
C THR A 276 -4.75 13.62 16.09
N HIS A 277 -4.65 12.93 14.95
CA HIS A 277 -5.52 13.11 13.79
C HIS A 277 -6.37 11.85 13.52
N PRO A 278 -7.56 12.01 12.89
CA PRO A 278 -8.42 10.89 12.52
C PRO A 278 -8.00 10.35 11.14
N ALA A 279 -6.70 10.11 10.97
CA ALA A 279 -6.07 9.66 9.74
C ALA A 279 -5.02 8.60 10.07
N ILE A 280 -4.63 7.77 9.10
CA ILE A 280 -3.63 6.71 9.31
C ILE A 280 -2.22 7.29 9.30
N SER A 281 -1.92 8.24 8.41
CA SER A 281 -0.58 8.79 8.25
C SER A 281 -0.64 10.30 8.05
N LEU A 282 0.30 11.03 8.67
CA LEU A 282 0.46 12.47 8.49
C LEU A 282 1.72 12.76 7.67
N TRP A 283 1.51 12.88 6.36
CA TRP A 283 2.58 12.98 5.37
C TRP A 283 3.33 14.30 5.40
N ALA A 284 2.65 15.41 5.73
CA ALA A 284 3.24 16.74 5.62
C ALA A 284 2.82 17.65 6.79
N VAL A 285 3.77 18.49 7.21
CA VAL A 285 3.51 19.61 8.12
C VAL A 285 4.24 20.86 7.64
N ALA A 286 3.60 22.02 7.75
CA ALA A 286 4.22 23.31 7.52
C ALA A 286 3.78 24.32 8.58
N ALA A 287 4.60 25.35 8.81
CA ALA A 287 4.32 26.41 9.76
C ALA A 287 4.23 27.76 9.04
N CYS A 288 3.22 28.55 9.39
CA CYS A 288 3.09 29.91 8.90
C CYS A 288 4.07 30.83 9.63
N SER A 289 4.97 31.47 8.88
CA SER A 289 5.96 32.37 9.47
C SER A 289 5.35 33.64 10.10
N GLU A 290 4.20 34.09 9.61
CA GLU A 290 3.52 35.30 10.05
C GLU A 290 2.71 35.10 11.33
N THR A 291 1.98 33.98 11.42
CA THR A 291 1.02 33.73 12.50
C THR A 291 1.52 32.71 13.52
N GLY A 292 2.48 31.86 13.15
CA GLY A 292 2.86 30.68 13.93
C GLY A 292 1.80 29.58 13.92
N ASP A 293 0.83 29.63 13.01
CA ASP A 293 -0.15 28.55 12.83
C ASP A 293 0.50 27.35 12.12
N ILE A 294 0.01 26.14 12.40
CA ILE A 294 0.51 24.89 11.83
C ILE A 294 -0.52 24.36 10.84
N VAL A 295 -0.07 23.84 9.70
CA VAL A 295 -0.92 23.12 8.74
C VAL A 295 -0.43 21.69 8.57
N THR A 296 -1.37 20.74 8.47
CA THR A 296 -1.09 19.30 8.35
C THR A 296 -1.79 18.71 7.12
N GLY A 297 -1.12 17.76 6.47
CA GLY A 297 -1.60 17.04 5.30
C GLY A 297 -1.56 15.55 5.59
N ALA A 298 -2.67 14.86 5.32
CA ALA A 298 -2.92 13.53 5.86
C ALA A 298 -3.45 12.55 4.79
N SER A 299 -3.44 11.26 5.14
CA SER A 299 -3.96 10.18 4.28
C SER A 299 -5.48 10.15 4.14
N ASP A 300 -6.19 10.92 4.96
CA ASP A 300 -7.64 11.08 4.89
C ASP A 300 -8.08 12.18 3.90
N LYS A 301 -7.15 12.67 3.05
CA LYS A 301 -7.39 13.65 1.98
C LYS A 301 -7.65 15.07 2.49
N ILE A 302 -7.61 15.27 3.81
CA ILE A 302 -7.98 16.51 4.48
C ILE A 302 -6.74 17.28 4.91
N ILE A 303 -6.79 18.59 4.74
CA ILE A 303 -5.79 19.51 5.31
C ILE A 303 -6.39 20.16 6.55
N ARG A 304 -5.59 20.28 7.62
CA ARG A 304 -6.04 20.92 8.87
C ARG A 304 -5.08 22.01 9.29
N ILE A 305 -5.63 23.16 9.67
CA ILE A 305 -4.87 24.28 10.24
C ILE A 305 -5.14 24.35 11.73
N PHE A 306 -4.10 24.53 12.54
CA PHE A 306 -4.16 24.69 13.99
C PHE A 306 -3.56 26.02 14.41
N SER A 307 -4.23 26.70 15.35
CA SER A 307 -3.80 28.00 15.86
C SER A 307 -3.75 28.05 17.39
N ARG A 308 -2.77 28.79 17.92
CA ARG A 308 -2.72 29.19 19.33
C ARG A 308 -3.53 30.46 19.62
N ASP A 309 -3.95 31.17 18.58
CA ASP A 309 -4.70 32.40 18.72
C ASP A 309 -6.20 32.09 18.78
N GLN A 310 -6.82 32.43 19.89
CA GLN A 310 -8.24 32.17 20.13
C GLN A 310 -9.15 32.80 19.07
N GLU A 311 -8.76 33.93 18.47
CA GLU A 311 -9.55 34.57 17.41
C GLU A 311 -9.52 33.82 16.08
N ARG A 312 -8.57 32.89 15.90
CA ARG A 312 -8.46 32.05 14.69
C ARG A 312 -8.90 30.62 14.94
N GLN A 313 -9.13 30.22 16.18
CA GLN A 313 -9.63 28.89 16.50
C GLN A 313 -11.04 28.71 15.96
N ALA A 314 -11.38 27.49 15.57
CA ALA A 314 -12.73 27.14 15.18
C ALA A 314 -13.67 27.26 16.40
N ASP A 315 -14.98 27.29 16.14
CA ASP A 315 -15.97 27.25 17.21
C ASP A 315 -15.88 25.94 18.02
N ALA A 316 -16.44 25.97 19.23
CA ALA A 316 -16.34 24.87 20.19
C ALA A 316 -17.02 23.56 19.71
N GLU A 317 -18.00 23.63 18.80
CA GLU A 317 -18.63 22.45 18.22
C GLU A 317 -17.71 21.80 17.20
N THR A 318 -17.10 22.59 16.31
CA THR A 318 -16.11 22.11 15.33
C THR A 318 -14.91 21.44 16.00
N ILE A 319 -14.35 22.05 17.06
CA ILE A 319 -13.24 21.47 17.84
C ILE A 319 -13.66 20.15 18.51
N ARG A 320 -14.88 20.10 19.05
CA ARG A 320 -15.43 18.88 19.68
C ARG A 320 -15.59 17.76 18.65
N ASN A 321 -16.15 18.05 17.48
CA ASN A 321 -16.35 17.07 16.41
C ASN A 321 -15.02 16.48 15.92
N PHE A 322 -13.98 17.30 15.80
CA PHE A 322 -12.62 16.81 15.50
C PHE A 322 -12.11 15.87 16.60
N THR A 323 -12.29 16.27 17.87
CA THR A 323 -11.87 15.48 19.03
C THR A 323 -12.64 14.15 19.12
N GLU A 324 -13.94 14.15 18.84
CA GLU A 324 -14.77 12.94 18.82
C GLU A 324 -14.43 12.03 17.65
N SER A 325 -14.13 12.59 16.47
CA SER A 325 -13.67 11.81 15.33
C SER A 325 -12.39 11.04 15.67
N ASN A 326 -11.46 11.65 16.41
CA ASN A 326 -10.27 10.95 16.92
C ASN A 326 -10.61 9.80 17.87
N ARG A 327 -11.65 9.96 18.71
CA ARG A 327 -12.10 8.93 19.67
C ARG A 327 -12.66 7.69 18.95
N MET A 328 -13.25 7.83 17.77
CA MET A 328 -13.73 6.69 16.98
C MET A 328 -12.59 5.81 16.44
N TYR A 329 -11.35 6.34 16.38
CA TYR A 329 -10.14 5.59 16.05
C TYR A 329 -9.34 5.17 17.31
N ALA A 330 -9.94 5.28 18.50
CA ALA A 330 -9.40 4.72 19.73
C ALA A 330 -9.81 3.24 19.84
N ILE A 331 -8.88 2.40 20.31
CA ILE A 331 -9.09 0.96 20.44
C ILE A 331 -10.20 0.72 21.49
N PRO A 332 -11.30 0.02 21.15
CA PRO A 332 -12.30 -0.39 22.13
C PRO A 332 -11.65 -1.22 23.24
N ALA A 333 -12.03 -0.99 24.50
CA ALA A 333 -11.46 -1.68 25.67
C ALA A 333 -11.54 -3.22 25.58
N GLU A 334 -12.48 -3.77 24.80
CA GLU A 334 -12.58 -5.21 24.55
C GLU A 334 -11.41 -5.78 23.72
N THR A 335 -10.83 -4.99 22.81
CA THR A 335 -9.70 -5.41 21.97
C THR A 335 -8.37 -5.34 22.71
N ALA A 336 -8.26 -4.48 23.73
CA ALA A 336 -7.05 -4.29 24.53
C ALA A 336 -6.92 -5.23 25.74
N SER A 337 -7.97 -5.99 26.09
CA SER A 337 -8.03 -6.82 27.30
C SER A 337 -8.00 -8.33 27.05
N GLN A 338 -7.80 -8.78 25.79
CA GLN A 338 -7.82 -10.21 25.42
C GLN A 338 -9.02 -10.99 25.99
N GLY A 339 -10.19 -10.35 26.10
CA GLY A 339 -11.42 -10.98 26.59
C GLY A 339 -11.60 -11.07 28.11
N GLN A 340 -10.80 -10.36 28.93
CA GLN A 340 -11.07 -10.22 30.37
C GLN A 340 -11.97 -9.00 30.69
N PRO A 341 -12.79 -9.03 31.76
CA PRO A 341 -13.57 -7.87 32.19
C PRO A 341 -12.64 -6.72 32.59
N PHE A 342 -12.75 -5.58 31.91
CA PHE A 342 -11.96 -4.38 32.16
C PHE A 342 -12.28 -3.77 33.53
N GLN A 343 -11.41 -3.98 34.53
CA GLN A 343 -11.53 -3.40 35.87
C GLN A 343 -10.49 -2.30 36.07
N LYS A 344 -10.92 -1.05 35.92
CA LYS A 344 -10.08 0.15 35.96
C LYS A 344 -9.37 0.35 37.31
N GLU A 345 -9.93 -0.20 38.39
CA GLU A 345 -9.45 -0.05 39.76
C GLU A 345 -8.22 -0.92 40.07
N ASN A 346 -8.01 -1.99 39.30
CA ASN A 346 -6.94 -2.97 39.52
C ASN A 346 -5.75 -2.78 38.56
N LEU A 347 -5.79 -1.77 37.69
CA LEU A 347 -4.70 -1.47 36.77
C LEU A 347 -3.50 -0.86 37.52
N PRO A 348 -2.27 -1.26 37.17
CA PRO A 348 -1.07 -0.68 37.76
C PRO A 348 -0.92 0.80 37.37
N GLY A 349 -0.28 1.59 38.25
CA GLY A 349 0.06 2.98 37.97
C GLY A 349 1.27 3.13 37.05
N PRO A 350 1.65 4.37 36.69
CA PRO A 350 2.72 4.66 35.72
C PRO A 350 4.09 4.09 36.12
N GLU A 351 4.28 3.78 37.40
CA GLU A 351 5.47 3.09 37.93
C GLU A 351 5.70 1.71 37.30
N ALA A 352 4.65 1.02 36.85
CA ALA A 352 4.77 -0.33 36.29
C ALA A 352 5.51 -0.39 34.96
N LEU A 353 5.53 0.71 34.19
CA LEU A 353 6.32 0.80 32.96
C LEU A 353 7.83 0.66 33.21
N HIS A 354 8.27 0.94 34.43
CA HIS A 354 9.68 0.85 34.83
C HIS A 354 9.96 -0.36 35.72
N SER A 355 8.98 -0.86 36.47
CA SER A 355 9.16 -2.00 37.39
C SER A 355 8.80 -3.36 36.79
N GLN A 356 7.93 -3.40 35.78
CA GLN A 356 7.57 -4.64 35.09
C GLN A 356 8.33 -4.72 33.77
N THR A 357 8.97 -5.85 33.50
CA THR A 357 9.59 -6.15 32.21
C THR A 357 8.70 -7.13 31.46
N GLY A 358 8.42 -6.87 30.18
CA GLY A 358 7.63 -7.79 29.38
C GLY A 358 8.40 -9.06 29.05
N GLU A 359 7.65 -10.15 28.90
CA GLU A 359 8.18 -11.51 28.68
C GLU A 359 8.20 -11.87 27.18
N ARG A 360 7.40 -11.19 26.36
CA ARG A 360 7.29 -11.45 24.92
C ARG A 360 6.99 -10.18 24.11
N ASP A 361 7.55 -10.09 22.91
CA ASP A 361 7.35 -8.96 22.00
C ASP A 361 5.88 -8.80 21.62
N GLY A 362 5.36 -7.57 21.69
CA GLY A 362 3.94 -7.28 21.51
C GLY A 362 3.04 -7.65 22.70
N GLN A 363 3.60 -7.99 23.88
CA GLN A 363 2.81 -8.10 25.11
C GLN A 363 2.16 -6.77 25.45
N GLN A 364 0.90 -6.76 25.86
CA GLN A 364 0.19 -5.53 26.24
C GLN A 364 0.25 -5.28 27.75
N LEU A 365 0.37 -4.02 28.14
CA LEU A 365 0.23 -3.54 29.51
C LEU A 365 -0.68 -2.31 29.52
N LEU A 366 -1.68 -2.34 30.39
CA LEU A 366 -2.59 -1.22 30.61
C LEU A 366 -2.14 -0.47 31.86
N ILE A 367 -1.97 0.84 31.73
CA ILE A 367 -1.54 1.74 32.80
C ILE A 367 -2.68 2.67 33.16
N ARG A 368 -2.94 2.83 34.44
CA ARG A 368 -3.83 3.89 34.93
C ARG A 368 -3.00 5.13 35.22
N GLU A 369 -3.21 6.17 34.44
CA GLU A 369 -2.52 7.45 34.62
C GLU A 369 -3.01 8.17 35.88
N ASN A 370 -2.20 9.10 36.40
CA ASN A 370 -2.50 9.87 37.61
C ASN A 370 -3.76 10.75 37.49
N ASP A 371 -4.15 11.09 36.25
CA ASP A 371 -5.36 11.85 35.93
C ASP A 371 -6.63 10.97 35.82
N GLY A 372 -6.49 9.65 36.01
CA GLY A 372 -7.57 8.69 35.94
C GLY A 372 -7.91 8.20 34.52
N SER A 373 -7.14 8.57 33.49
CA SER A 373 -7.21 7.94 32.17
C SER A 373 -6.51 6.57 32.17
N VAL A 374 -6.82 5.72 31.18
CA VAL A 374 -6.15 4.43 30.99
C VAL A 374 -5.39 4.48 29.68
N THR A 375 -4.11 4.15 29.70
CA THR A 375 -3.22 4.08 28.54
C THR A 375 -2.86 2.62 28.29
N ALA A 376 -2.78 2.23 27.02
CA ALA A 376 -2.32 0.90 26.62
C ALA A 376 -0.90 1.01 26.08
N HIS A 377 -0.04 0.06 26.46
CA HIS A 377 1.36 -0.02 26.05
C HIS A 377 1.68 -1.42 25.50
N LEU A 378 2.63 -1.52 24.56
CA LEU A 378 3.18 -2.77 24.04
C LEU A 378 4.64 -2.94 24.45
N TRP A 379 5.01 -4.14 24.89
CA TRP A 379 6.39 -4.51 25.16
C TRP A 379 7.17 -4.70 23.87
N SER A 380 8.29 -4.00 23.77
CA SER A 380 9.28 -4.21 22.71
C SER A 380 10.48 -4.97 23.28
N SER A 381 10.66 -6.21 22.84
CA SER A 381 11.78 -7.07 23.27
C SER A 381 13.12 -6.60 22.72
N SER A 382 13.12 -5.86 21.60
CA SER A 382 14.32 -5.29 21.00
C SER A 382 14.86 -4.08 21.78
N THR A 383 13.98 -3.33 22.45
CA THR A 383 14.34 -2.12 23.21
C THR A 383 14.24 -2.30 24.73
N SER A 384 13.67 -3.42 25.18
CA SER A 384 13.39 -3.72 26.60
C SER A 384 12.54 -2.64 27.28
N GLN A 385 11.55 -2.10 26.56
CA GLN A 385 10.68 -1.02 27.03
C GLN A 385 9.22 -1.23 26.64
N TRP A 386 8.32 -0.56 27.38
CA TRP A 386 6.88 -0.50 27.10
C TRP A 386 6.56 0.76 26.30
N ASN A 387 6.09 0.59 25.06
CA ASN A 387 5.76 1.65 24.12
C ASN A 387 4.27 1.98 24.20
N LEU A 388 3.86 3.25 24.25
CA LEU A 388 2.45 3.63 24.31
C LEU A 388 1.77 3.29 22.97
N ILE A 389 0.48 2.94 22.99
CA ILE A 389 -0.30 2.66 21.78
C ILE A 389 -1.64 3.43 21.74
N GLY A 390 -2.03 4.06 22.85
CA GLY A 390 -3.19 4.95 22.91
C GLY A 390 -3.89 4.94 24.27
N THR A 391 -4.94 5.77 24.40
CA THR A 391 -5.78 5.87 25.60
C THR A 391 -7.03 5.00 25.45
N VAL A 392 -7.26 4.10 26.40
CA VAL A 392 -8.40 3.17 26.46
C VAL A 392 -9.60 3.86 27.13
N VAL A 393 -10.72 3.89 26.42
CA VAL A 393 -11.99 4.44 26.93
C VAL A 393 -12.95 3.28 27.19
N SER A 394 -13.55 3.26 28.39
CA SER A 394 -14.54 2.24 28.76
C SER A 394 -15.80 2.41 27.93
N GLY A 395 -16.15 1.40 27.13
CA GLY A 395 -17.51 1.24 26.63
C GLY A 395 -18.41 0.86 27.80
N GLU A 396 -19.42 1.68 28.08
CA GLU A 396 -20.52 1.28 28.97
C GLU A 396 -21.32 0.18 28.26
N GLY A 397 -21.12 -1.09 28.65
CA GLY A 397 -21.82 -2.21 28.01
C GLY A 397 -21.45 -3.62 28.50
N SER A 398 -21.66 -3.89 29.80
CA SER A 398 -21.91 -5.21 30.44
C SER A 398 -20.97 -6.42 30.20
N GLY A 399 -20.43 -6.94 31.31
CA GLY A 399 -19.56 -8.13 31.38
C GLY A 399 -20.24 -9.50 31.26
N GLY A 400 -19.42 -10.54 31.47
CA GLY A 400 -19.70 -11.94 31.16
C GLY A 400 -20.92 -12.57 31.83
N GLU A 401 -22.05 -12.57 31.14
CA GLU A 401 -23.15 -13.48 31.38
C GLU A 401 -23.07 -14.69 30.45
N LYS A 402 -23.41 -15.88 30.98
CA LYS A 402 -23.66 -17.07 30.17
C LYS A 402 -24.69 -16.74 29.10
N LYS A 403 -24.41 -17.14 27.87
CA LYS A 403 -25.30 -16.83 26.75
C LYS A 403 -26.46 -17.81 26.74
N SER A 404 -27.67 -17.30 26.91
CA SER A 404 -28.89 -18.09 26.79
C SER A 404 -29.19 -18.35 25.31
N HIS A 405 -29.28 -19.63 24.93
CA HIS A 405 -29.71 -20.05 23.60
C HIS A 405 -30.74 -21.16 23.73
N GLU A 406 -31.95 -20.91 23.20
CA GLU A 406 -33.08 -21.83 23.26
C GLU A 406 -33.46 -22.31 24.68
N GLY A 407 -33.42 -21.40 25.64
CA GLY A 407 -33.82 -21.69 27.02
C GLY A 407 -32.79 -22.46 27.85
N LYS A 408 -31.55 -22.60 27.34
CA LYS A 408 -30.41 -23.19 28.07
C LYS A 408 -29.21 -22.24 28.04
N GLU A 409 -28.45 -22.23 29.12
CA GLU A 409 -27.27 -21.37 29.27
C GLU A 409 -26.01 -22.09 28.81
N TYR A 410 -25.18 -21.40 28.02
CA TYR A 410 -23.90 -21.91 27.53
C TYR A 410 -22.75 -20.94 27.81
N ASP A 411 -21.56 -21.49 28.02
CA ASP A 411 -20.33 -20.71 28.17
C ASP A 411 -20.02 -19.92 26.89
N TYR A 412 -20.26 -20.55 25.73
CA TYR A 412 -20.09 -19.94 24.42
C TYR A 412 -21.31 -20.24 23.52
N VAL A 413 -21.67 -19.25 22.71
CA VAL A 413 -22.58 -19.44 21.57
C VAL A 413 -21.89 -18.77 20.39
N PHE A 414 -21.30 -19.59 19.53
CA PHE A 414 -20.54 -19.14 18.36
C PHE A 414 -21.45 -18.91 17.17
N ASP A 415 -21.10 -17.96 16.33
CA ASP A 415 -21.68 -17.77 15.01
C ASP A 415 -20.78 -18.46 13.98
N ILE A 416 -21.31 -19.52 13.36
CA ILE A 416 -20.57 -20.37 12.44
C ILE A 416 -21.11 -20.20 11.03
N ASP A 417 -20.30 -19.58 10.18
CA ASP A 417 -20.53 -19.47 8.75
C ASP A 417 -19.97 -20.71 8.02
N ILE A 418 -20.82 -21.71 7.79
CA ILE A 418 -20.42 -22.94 7.07
C ILE A 418 -20.81 -22.93 5.59
N GLU A 419 -21.86 -22.20 5.23
CA GLU A 419 -22.35 -22.13 3.84
C GLU A 419 -22.28 -20.70 3.32
N ASP A 420 -21.63 -20.52 2.17
CA ASP A 420 -21.34 -19.22 1.58
C ASP A 420 -22.65 -18.49 1.21
N GLY A 421 -22.93 -17.39 1.91
CA GLY A 421 -24.11 -16.55 1.68
C GLY A 421 -25.39 -16.96 2.43
N LYS A 422 -25.31 -17.81 3.48
CA LYS A 422 -26.38 -17.97 4.49
C LYS A 422 -26.01 -17.27 5.80
N PRO A 423 -27.00 -16.87 6.62
CA PRO A 423 -26.73 -16.30 7.94
C PRO A 423 -25.96 -17.30 8.83
N PRO A 424 -25.04 -16.81 9.68
CA PRO A 424 -24.28 -17.67 10.59
C PRO A 424 -25.21 -18.51 11.46
N LEU A 425 -24.85 -19.79 11.60
CA LEU A 425 -25.58 -20.72 12.46
C LEU A 425 -25.01 -20.69 13.87
N LYS A 426 -25.90 -20.67 14.87
CA LYS A 426 -25.51 -20.62 16.27
C LYS A 426 -25.01 -22.00 16.74
N LEU A 427 -23.76 -22.06 17.20
CA LEU A 427 -23.15 -23.23 17.82
C LEU A 427 -23.00 -23.00 19.33
N PRO A 428 -23.92 -23.51 20.16
CA PRO A 428 -23.76 -23.48 21.61
C PRO A 428 -22.71 -24.50 22.06
N TYR A 429 -21.80 -24.10 22.95
CA TYR A 429 -20.71 -24.93 23.46
C TYR A 429 -20.42 -24.65 24.94
N ASN A 430 -20.31 -25.71 25.74
CA ASN A 430 -19.81 -25.61 27.11
C ASN A 430 -18.36 -26.10 27.21
N SER A 431 -17.55 -25.41 28.00
CA SER A 431 -16.12 -25.73 28.17
C SER A 431 -15.88 -27.13 28.77
N THR A 432 -16.92 -27.71 29.39
CA THR A 432 -16.91 -29.04 29.98
C THR A 432 -17.21 -30.17 28.98
N GLU A 433 -17.68 -29.87 27.76
CA GLU A 433 -18.01 -30.89 26.76
C GLU A 433 -16.94 -31.01 25.65
N SER A 434 -16.85 -32.19 25.03
CA SER A 434 -15.88 -32.44 23.96
C SER A 434 -16.23 -31.59 22.72
N PRO A 435 -15.25 -30.86 22.13
CA PRO A 435 -15.44 -30.14 20.86
C PRO A 435 -15.96 -31.03 19.74
N TRP A 436 -15.57 -32.31 19.75
CA TRP A 436 -16.00 -33.30 18.77
C TRP A 436 -17.49 -33.64 18.92
N ASP A 437 -17.97 -33.83 20.15
CA ASP A 437 -19.38 -34.12 20.39
C ASP A 437 -20.27 -32.90 20.12
N ALA A 438 -19.77 -31.69 20.41
CA ALA A 438 -20.44 -30.45 20.07
C ALA A 438 -20.52 -30.22 18.56
N ALA A 439 -19.43 -30.46 17.82
CA ALA A 439 -19.40 -30.38 16.36
C ALA A 439 -20.37 -31.37 15.71
N LYS A 440 -20.40 -32.63 16.16
CA LYS A 440 -21.36 -33.64 15.67
C LYS A 440 -22.79 -33.20 15.90
N ARG A 441 -23.12 -32.80 17.14
CA ARG A 441 -24.47 -32.37 17.52
C ARG A 441 -24.91 -31.14 16.73
N PHE A 442 -24.00 -30.20 16.49
CA PHE A 442 -24.25 -29.01 15.70
C PHE A 442 -24.51 -29.33 14.22
N LEU A 443 -23.72 -30.23 13.61
CA LEU A 443 -23.94 -30.64 12.22
C LEU A 443 -25.25 -31.41 12.04
N GLU A 444 -25.54 -32.36 12.95
CA GLU A 444 -26.78 -33.13 12.94
C GLU A 444 -28.01 -32.23 13.15
N ARG A 445 -27.91 -31.25 14.06
CA ARG A 445 -29.00 -30.33 14.39
C ARG A 445 -29.35 -29.37 13.25
N ASN A 446 -28.37 -29.01 12.43
CA ASN A 446 -28.55 -28.10 11.30
C ASN A 446 -28.60 -28.83 9.94
N GLU A 447 -28.68 -30.17 9.95
CA GLU A 447 -28.73 -31.03 8.76
C GLU A 447 -27.56 -30.81 7.79
N LEU A 448 -26.37 -30.48 8.33
CA LEU A 448 -25.17 -30.16 7.55
C LEU A 448 -24.35 -31.43 7.21
N PRO A 449 -23.64 -31.46 6.06
CA PRO A 449 -22.82 -32.60 5.66
C PRO A 449 -21.74 -32.96 6.70
N MET A 450 -21.62 -34.26 7.01
CA MET A 450 -20.63 -34.75 7.99
C MET A 450 -19.16 -34.59 7.54
N SER A 451 -18.93 -34.18 6.28
CA SER A 451 -17.60 -33.79 5.80
C SER A 451 -17.03 -32.57 6.53
N TYR A 452 -17.87 -31.72 7.14
CA TYR A 452 -17.43 -30.57 7.94
C TYR A 452 -17.04 -30.95 9.38
N TYR A 453 -17.19 -32.22 9.77
CA TYR A 453 -17.02 -32.66 11.15
C TYR A 453 -15.65 -32.34 11.73
N GLU A 454 -14.57 -32.71 11.04
CA GLU A 454 -13.21 -32.41 11.50
C GLU A 454 -12.92 -30.91 11.47
N GLN A 455 -13.43 -30.19 10.48
CA GLN A 455 -13.24 -28.74 10.37
C GLN A 455 -13.90 -28.01 11.53
N VAL A 456 -15.16 -28.32 11.84
CA VAL A 456 -15.92 -27.67 12.94
C VAL A 456 -15.34 -28.07 14.30
N ALA A 457 -14.95 -29.33 14.50
CA ALA A 457 -14.36 -29.76 15.78
C ALA A 457 -12.98 -29.13 16.04
N ASN A 458 -12.14 -29.02 15.00
CA ASN A 458 -10.87 -28.32 15.08
C ASN A 458 -11.10 -26.81 15.29
N TRP A 459 -12.08 -26.22 14.60
CA TRP A 459 -12.45 -24.81 14.78
C TRP A 459 -12.93 -24.52 16.21
N ILE A 460 -13.80 -25.34 16.80
CA ILE A 460 -14.23 -25.19 18.20
C ILE A 460 -13.00 -25.28 19.10
N SER A 461 -12.14 -26.28 18.87
CA SER A 461 -10.92 -26.46 19.66
C SER A 461 -9.99 -25.25 19.56
N ASP A 462 -9.83 -24.66 18.37
CA ASP A 462 -8.97 -23.51 18.14
C ASP A 462 -9.53 -22.23 18.76
N ASN A 463 -10.85 -22.05 18.76
CA ASN A 463 -11.53 -20.89 19.33
C ASN A 463 -11.81 -21.02 20.84
N THR A 464 -11.54 -22.19 21.43
CA THR A 464 -11.70 -22.47 22.87
C THR A 464 -10.38 -22.86 23.54
N LYS A 465 -9.26 -22.81 22.80
CA LYS A 465 -7.90 -23.09 23.27
C LYS A 465 -7.47 -22.06 24.31
N GLY A 466 -7.71 -22.41 25.57
CA GLY A 466 -7.45 -21.57 26.75
C GLY A 466 -8.38 -21.87 27.91
N ALA A 467 -9.53 -22.51 27.66
CA ALA A 467 -10.56 -22.80 28.66
C ALA A 467 -10.59 -24.26 29.16
N ARG A 468 -9.52 -25.05 28.93
CA ARG A 468 -9.41 -26.41 29.48
C ARG A 468 -8.72 -26.39 30.83
N ILE A 469 -9.50 -26.30 31.90
CA ILE A 469 -9.01 -26.57 33.25
C ILE A 469 -8.93 -28.09 33.44
N GLY A 470 -7.69 -28.59 33.56
CA GLY A 470 -7.35 -29.86 34.21
C GLY A 470 -7.44 -31.13 33.37
N GLN A 471 -6.33 -31.53 32.74
CA GLN A 471 -5.81 -32.91 32.80
C GLN A 471 -4.39 -32.99 32.21
N SER A 472 -3.54 -33.78 32.87
CA SER A 472 -2.09 -33.89 32.74
C SER A 472 -1.59 -34.48 31.42
N ASN A 473 -0.52 -33.89 30.88
CA ASN A 473 0.31 -34.42 29.79
C ASN A 473 0.92 -35.78 30.14
N GLN A 474 0.56 -36.83 29.40
CA GLN A 474 1.47 -37.93 29.08
C GLN A 474 1.29 -38.33 27.59
N PRO A 475 2.39 -38.52 26.84
CA PRO A 475 2.35 -39.00 25.46
C PRO A 475 2.12 -40.52 25.41
N PRO A 476 1.33 -41.05 24.46
CA PRO A 476 1.18 -42.49 24.29
C PRO A 476 2.38 -43.12 23.56
N PRO A 477 2.69 -44.40 23.84
CA PRO A 477 3.86 -45.11 23.30
C PRO A 477 3.66 -45.59 21.85
N PRO A 478 4.74 -45.92 21.11
CA PRO A 478 4.68 -46.23 19.69
C PRO A 478 4.16 -47.65 19.43
N GLN A 479 3.13 -47.78 18.59
CA GLN A 479 2.66 -49.07 18.06
C GLN A 479 3.37 -49.39 16.73
N GLN A 480 4.08 -50.51 16.71
CA GLN A 480 4.56 -51.20 15.51
C GLN A 480 3.38 -51.86 14.77
N ASP A 481 3.33 -51.73 13.44
CA ASP A 481 2.49 -52.58 12.59
C ASP A 481 3.21 -53.90 12.23
N PRO A 482 2.61 -55.09 12.49
CA PRO A 482 3.20 -56.43 12.33
C PRO A 482 3.36 -57.05 10.92
N TRP A 483 3.27 -56.34 9.80
CA TRP A 483 3.46 -56.97 8.48
C TRP A 483 4.53 -56.31 7.60
N GLY A 484 5.72 -56.89 7.62
CA GLY A 484 6.79 -56.57 6.68
C GLY A 484 6.61 -57.24 5.33
N THR A 485 6.63 -56.44 4.26
CA THR A 485 7.23 -56.81 2.96
C THR A 485 7.75 -55.56 2.25
N GLU A 486 9.08 -55.44 2.26
CA GLU A 486 9.97 -55.02 1.18
C GLU A 486 9.64 -53.81 0.29
N ARG A 487 10.54 -52.83 0.42
CA ARG A 487 11.17 -52.04 -0.65
C ARG A 487 10.98 -52.65 -2.04
N ARG A 488 10.10 -52.04 -2.83
CA ARG A 488 10.10 -52.19 -4.29
C ARG A 488 10.29 -50.81 -4.92
N TYR A 489 11.45 -50.65 -5.55
CA TYR A 489 11.86 -49.51 -6.37
C TYR A 489 10.76 -49.16 -7.40
N ARG A 490 10.26 -47.93 -7.35
CA ARG A 490 9.50 -47.29 -8.43
C ARG A 490 10.42 -46.25 -9.09
N PRO A 491 10.79 -46.40 -10.37
CA PRO A 491 11.48 -45.34 -11.09
C PRO A 491 10.57 -44.11 -11.14
N GLY A 492 11.02 -43.01 -10.53
CA GLY A 492 10.25 -41.77 -10.40
C GLY A 492 10.32 -41.11 -9.02
N ASP A 493 10.85 -41.81 -8.02
CA ASP A 493 10.99 -41.28 -6.66
C ASP A 493 12.48 -41.14 -6.29
N ALA A 494 13.10 -40.07 -6.80
CA ALA A 494 14.36 -39.56 -6.29
C ALA A 494 14.02 -38.41 -5.34
N GLY A 495 14.39 -38.59 -4.07
CA GLY A 495 13.93 -37.79 -2.95
C GLY A 495 14.11 -36.29 -3.09
N ASP A 496 13.15 -35.57 -2.52
CA ASP A 496 13.17 -34.12 -2.35
C ASP A 496 14.19 -33.74 -1.27
N GLY A 497 15.46 -33.81 -1.66
CA GLY A 497 16.56 -33.13 -1.00
C GLY A 497 16.72 -31.74 -1.62
N SER A 498 16.71 -30.71 -0.77
CA SER A 498 17.06 -29.30 -1.03
C SER A 498 17.69 -29.01 -2.41
N THR A 499 16.90 -28.48 -3.35
CA THR A 499 17.38 -27.99 -4.65
C THR A 499 17.64 -26.48 -4.61
N SER A 500 18.69 -26.07 -3.90
CA SER A 500 19.31 -24.76 -4.15
C SER A 500 20.04 -24.80 -5.50
N GLY A 501 19.40 -24.39 -6.61
CA GLY A 501 20.12 -24.23 -7.88
C GLY A 501 19.32 -24.19 -9.20
N GLN A 502 18.01 -24.38 -9.24
CA GLN A 502 17.25 -24.20 -10.50
C GLN A 502 16.92 -22.72 -10.74
N LYS A 503 17.30 -22.21 -11.93
CA LYS A 503 16.89 -20.86 -12.38
C LYS A 503 15.37 -20.77 -12.50
N LYS A 504 14.79 -19.76 -11.89
CA LYS A 504 13.36 -19.43 -11.96
C LYS A 504 13.03 -18.53 -13.14
N LEU A 505 14.03 -17.92 -13.77
CA LEU A 505 13.84 -17.05 -14.94
C LEU A 505 14.52 -17.62 -16.21
N PRO A 506 13.93 -17.40 -17.41
CA PRO A 506 12.59 -16.86 -17.64
C PRO A 506 11.48 -17.89 -17.38
N GLN A 507 10.30 -17.40 -17.02
CA GLN A 507 9.09 -18.22 -17.02
C GLN A 507 8.68 -18.53 -18.46
N ARG A 508 8.29 -19.78 -18.72
CA ARG A 508 7.94 -20.26 -20.07
C ARG A 508 6.53 -20.84 -20.18
N SER A 509 5.84 -20.99 -19.05
CA SER A 509 4.50 -21.56 -18.96
C SER A 509 3.50 -20.51 -18.51
N PHE A 510 2.32 -20.52 -19.13
CA PHE A 510 1.19 -19.72 -18.67
C PHE A 510 0.60 -20.32 -17.39
N VAL A 511 0.11 -19.45 -16.51
CA VAL A 511 -0.56 -19.81 -15.26
C VAL A 511 -2.07 -19.59 -15.38
N THR A 512 -2.85 -20.42 -14.68
CA THR A 512 -4.31 -20.30 -14.59
C THR A 512 -4.74 -20.16 -13.13
N ILE A 513 -5.95 -19.63 -12.91
CA ILE A 513 -6.57 -19.48 -11.59
C ILE A 513 -7.95 -20.12 -11.64
N LEU A 514 -8.07 -21.33 -11.07
CA LEU A 514 -9.28 -22.17 -11.08
C LEU A 514 -9.88 -22.38 -9.68
N GLU A 515 -9.68 -21.43 -8.78
CA GLU A 515 -10.23 -21.46 -7.43
C GLU A 515 -11.77 -21.36 -7.43
N GLY A 516 -12.44 -22.00 -6.47
CA GLY A 516 -13.90 -21.95 -6.27
C GLY A 516 -14.66 -23.20 -6.71
N ASN A 517 -15.82 -23.45 -6.08
CA ASN A 517 -16.67 -24.61 -6.37
C ASN A 517 -17.77 -24.25 -7.38
N ALA A 518 -17.71 -24.86 -8.57
CA ALA A 518 -18.66 -24.60 -9.65
C ALA A 518 -20.11 -25.00 -9.29
N GLN A 519 -20.30 -26.11 -8.57
CA GLN A 519 -21.63 -26.56 -8.15
C GLN A 519 -22.27 -25.56 -7.18
N ASN A 520 -21.49 -25.03 -6.23
CA ASN A 520 -21.97 -24.01 -5.30
C ASN A 520 -22.32 -22.71 -6.03
N ALA A 521 -21.47 -22.27 -6.97
CA ALA A 521 -21.72 -21.07 -7.77
C ALA A 521 -22.99 -21.20 -8.62
N ILE A 522 -23.22 -22.36 -9.27
CA ILE A 522 -24.43 -22.64 -10.05
C ILE A 522 -25.68 -22.69 -9.16
N SER A 523 -25.57 -23.28 -7.97
CA SER A 523 -26.65 -23.30 -6.97
C SER A 523 -27.03 -21.87 -6.55
N LYS A 524 -26.03 -21.00 -6.33
CA LYS A 524 -26.27 -19.62 -5.94
C LYS A 524 -26.84 -18.77 -7.07
N VAL A 525 -26.40 -18.96 -8.31
CA VAL A 525 -27.04 -18.34 -9.49
C VAL A 525 -28.50 -18.77 -9.59
N THR A 526 -28.80 -20.04 -9.34
CA THR A 526 -30.17 -20.57 -9.38
C THR A 526 -31.05 -19.97 -8.27
N GLU A 527 -30.52 -19.82 -7.05
CA GLU A 527 -31.19 -19.16 -5.93
C GLU A 527 -31.49 -17.68 -6.25
N LEU A 528 -30.49 -16.94 -6.72
CA LEU A 528 -30.63 -15.53 -7.07
C LEU A 528 -31.61 -15.33 -8.22
N ALA A 529 -31.58 -16.18 -9.25
CA ALA A 529 -32.49 -16.12 -10.39
C ALA A 529 -33.97 -16.21 -9.96
N LYS A 530 -34.29 -17.03 -8.95
CA LYS A 530 -35.66 -17.17 -8.40
C LYS A 530 -36.13 -15.92 -7.65
N SER A 531 -35.20 -15.10 -7.15
CA SER A 531 -35.51 -13.86 -6.43
C SER A 531 -35.69 -12.65 -7.34
N GLN A 532 -35.31 -12.74 -8.62
CA GLN A 532 -35.45 -11.64 -9.58
C GLN A 532 -36.89 -11.59 -10.13
N GLN A 533 -37.55 -10.44 -10.01
CA GLN A 533 -38.94 -10.25 -10.46
C GLN A 533 -39.05 -9.59 -11.86
N ASP A 534 -37.93 -9.11 -12.43
CA ASP A 534 -37.91 -8.41 -13.72
C ASP A 534 -37.77 -9.38 -14.91
N SER A 535 -38.63 -9.20 -15.93
CA SER A 535 -38.69 -10.05 -17.13
C SER A 535 -37.44 -9.99 -18.01
N THR A 536 -36.63 -8.95 -17.89
CA THR A 536 -35.37 -8.78 -18.63
C THR A 536 -34.17 -9.42 -17.92
N SER A 537 -34.28 -9.69 -16.62
CA SER A 537 -33.22 -10.28 -15.78
C SER A 537 -33.51 -11.73 -15.37
N SER A 538 -34.69 -12.25 -15.72
CA SER A 538 -35.12 -13.61 -15.43
C SER A 538 -34.42 -14.65 -16.31
N ILE A 539 -34.05 -15.77 -15.70
CA ILE A 539 -33.52 -16.96 -16.39
C ILE A 539 -34.65 -18.02 -16.41
N SER A 540 -34.85 -18.67 -17.55
CA SER A 540 -35.90 -19.70 -17.67
C SER A 540 -35.57 -20.96 -16.86
N GLU A 541 -36.58 -21.72 -16.42
CA GLU A 541 -36.34 -23.00 -15.71
C GLU A 541 -35.58 -24.01 -16.57
N GLN A 542 -35.77 -23.96 -17.89
CA GLN A 542 -35.01 -24.79 -18.84
C GLN A 542 -33.52 -24.42 -18.84
N ASP A 543 -33.21 -23.12 -18.87
CA ASP A 543 -31.82 -22.64 -18.85
C ASP A 543 -31.12 -22.91 -17.51
N LEU A 544 -31.86 -22.83 -16.39
CA LEU A 544 -31.35 -23.23 -15.07
C LEU A 544 -31.03 -24.73 -15.02
N SER A 545 -31.84 -25.57 -15.65
CA SER A 545 -31.58 -27.00 -15.78
C SER A 545 -30.34 -27.29 -16.64
N GLU A 546 -30.14 -26.51 -17.72
CA GLU A 546 -28.90 -26.59 -18.53
C GLU A 546 -27.66 -26.14 -17.75
N LEU A 547 -27.76 -25.12 -16.88
CA LEU A 547 -26.66 -24.76 -15.98
C LEU A 547 -26.35 -25.87 -14.97
N GLN A 548 -27.34 -26.60 -14.47
CA GLN A 548 -27.07 -27.73 -13.57
C GLN A 548 -26.27 -28.84 -14.28
N LYS A 549 -26.54 -29.10 -15.57
CA LYS A 549 -25.73 -30.01 -16.39
C LYS A 549 -24.30 -29.50 -16.60
N LEU A 550 -24.11 -28.19 -16.66
CA LEU A 550 -22.77 -27.59 -16.77
C LEU A 550 -21.90 -27.92 -15.56
N ALA A 551 -22.47 -28.03 -14.37
CA ALA A 551 -21.73 -28.45 -13.18
C ALA A 551 -21.17 -29.87 -13.33
N ASP A 552 -21.98 -30.80 -13.84
CA ASP A 552 -21.56 -32.16 -14.12
C ASP A 552 -20.47 -32.21 -15.20
N GLN A 553 -20.61 -31.39 -16.25
CA GLN A 553 -19.60 -31.26 -17.31
C GLN A 553 -18.26 -30.76 -16.75
N LEU A 554 -18.30 -29.73 -15.89
CA LEU A 554 -17.12 -29.17 -15.21
C LEU A 554 -16.46 -30.17 -14.25
N SER A 555 -17.25 -31.05 -13.62
CA SER A 555 -16.72 -32.10 -12.75
C SER A 555 -16.02 -33.22 -13.54
N LYS A 556 -16.55 -33.57 -14.73
CA LYS A 556 -16.02 -34.65 -15.58
C LYS A 556 -14.81 -34.20 -16.41
N SER A 557 -14.86 -32.99 -16.96
CA SER A 557 -13.83 -32.45 -17.84
C SER A 557 -13.45 -31.02 -17.43
N PRO A 558 -12.67 -30.84 -16.33
CA PRO A 558 -12.39 -29.50 -15.79
C PRO A 558 -11.63 -28.56 -16.74
N SER A 559 -10.82 -29.09 -17.65
CA SER A 559 -10.05 -28.30 -18.63
C SER A 559 -10.85 -27.96 -19.88
N ASP A 560 -11.85 -28.77 -20.24
CA ASP A 560 -12.74 -28.51 -21.37
C ASP A 560 -14.11 -29.19 -21.19
N PRO A 561 -15.07 -28.54 -20.52
CA PRO A 561 -16.39 -29.10 -20.27
C PRO A 561 -17.32 -29.07 -21.50
N HIS A 562 -16.86 -28.50 -22.62
CA HIS A 562 -17.66 -28.32 -23.84
C HIS A 562 -19.02 -27.64 -23.57
N PRO A 563 -19.01 -26.42 -23.00
CA PRO A 563 -20.25 -25.73 -22.68
C PRO A 563 -21.03 -25.40 -23.97
N THR A 564 -22.34 -25.58 -23.92
CA THR A 564 -23.23 -25.22 -25.03
C THR A 564 -23.41 -23.71 -25.11
N GLN A 565 -23.79 -23.20 -26.29
CA GLN A 565 -24.07 -21.77 -26.46
C GLN A 565 -25.19 -21.29 -25.53
N SER A 566 -26.19 -22.15 -25.24
CA SER A 566 -27.26 -21.82 -24.29
C SER A 566 -26.73 -21.59 -22.89
N GLN A 567 -25.86 -22.50 -22.39
CA GLN A 567 -25.25 -22.37 -21.07
C GLN A 567 -24.39 -21.10 -20.97
N ILE A 568 -23.61 -20.78 -22.01
CA ILE A 568 -22.79 -19.57 -22.06
C ILE A 568 -23.67 -18.31 -22.03
N ASN A 569 -24.66 -18.23 -22.91
CA ASN A 569 -25.59 -17.10 -22.99
C ASN A 569 -26.32 -16.90 -21.65
N THR A 570 -26.71 -17.99 -21.00
CA THR A 570 -27.37 -17.97 -19.70
C THR A 570 -26.50 -17.32 -18.63
N LEU A 571 -25.17 -17.57 -18.62
CA LEU A 571 -24.24 -16.94 -17.68
C LEU A 571 -23.97 -15.46 -17.99
N PHE A 572 -24.14 -15.02 -19.24
CA PHE A 572 -24.00 -13.60 -19.59
C PHE A 572 -25.18 -12.73 -19.17
N VAL A 573 -26.39 -13.30 -19.04
CA VAL A 573 -27.58 -12.59 -18.53
C VAL A 573 -27.32 -11.95 -17.15
N PRO A 574 -26.92 -12.69 -16.10
CA PRO A 574 -26.66 -12.12 -14.79
C PRO A 574 -25.50 -11.12 -14.82
N VAL A 575 -24.43 -11.42 -15.55
CA VAL A 575 -23.26 -10.51 -15.69
C VAL A 575 -23.66 -9.16 -16.27
N ALA A 576 -24.53 -9.14 -17.27
CA ALA A 576 -24.93 -7.90 -17.94
C ALA A 576 -26.07 -7.17 -17.21
N ARG A 577 -26.99 -7.88 -16.55
CA ARG A 577 -28.30 -7.32 -16.16
C ARG A 577 -28.59 -7.31 -14.66
N TRP A 578 -27.94 -8.15 -13.85
CA TRP A 578 -28.22 -8.19 -12.40
C TRP A 578 -27.61 -7.00 -11.66
N PRO A 579 -28.05 -6.69 -10.43
CA PRO A 579 -27.38 -5.73 -9.56
C PRO A 579 -25.91 -6.09 -9.35
N VAL A 580 -25.02 -5.09 -9.27
CA VAL A 580 -23.55 -5.28 -9.24
C VAL A 580 -23.10 -6.28 -8.17
N LYS A 581 -23.71 -6.27 -6.98
CA LYS A 581 -23.42 -7.20 -5.87
C LYS A 581 -23.71 -8.67 -6.17
N ASP A 582 -24.62 -8.95 -7.09
CA ASP A 582 -25.14 -10.30 -7.36
C ASP A 582 -24.45 -10.96 -8.58
N ARG A 583 -23.54 -10.22 -9.26
CA ARG A 583 -22.86 -10.68 -10.49
C ARG A 583 -21.72 -11.67 -10.23
N VAL A 584 -21.15 -11.65 -9.02
CA VAL A 584 -19.88 -12.31 -8.66
C VAL A 584 -19.86 -13.79 -9.03
N THR A 585 -20.93 -14.52 -8.75
CA THR A 585 -21.01 -15.98 -8.97
C THR A 585 -21.04 -16.33 -10.46
N ALA A 586 -21.73 -15.53 -11.28
CA ALA A 586 -21.80 -15.74 -12.71
C ALA A 586 -20.46 -15.44 -13.40
N ILE A 587 -19.81 -14.32 -13.05
CA ILE A 587 -18.48 -14.00 -13.59
C ILE A 587 -17.42 -15.01 -13.12
N ALA A 588 -17.54 -15.55 -11.90
CA ALA A 588 -16.65 -16.61 -11.41
C ALA A 588 -16.75 -17.89 -12.26
N LEU A 589 -17.96 -18.28 -12.68
CA LEU A 589 -18.18 -19.41 -13.57
C LEU A 589 -17.58 -19.15 -14.97
N LEU A 590 -17.82 -17.98 -15.55
CA LEU A 590 -17.20 -17.60 -16.83
C LEU A 590 -15.67 -17.59 -16.76
N ALA A 591 -15.10 -17.09 -15.67
CA ALA A 591 -13.66 -17.11 -15.44
C ALA A 591 -13.11 -18.54 -15.39
N ARG A 592 -13.83 -19.47 -14.75
CA ARG A 592 -13.47 -20.89 -14.73
C ARG A 592 -13.56 -21.54 -16.10
N LEU A 593 -14.55 -21.15 -16.92
CA LEU A 593 -14.72 -21.68 -18.28
C LEU A 593 -13.67 -21.15 -19.26
N ALA A 594 -13.02 -20.02 -18.99
CA ALA A 594 -12.06 -19.41 -19.93
C ALA A 594 -10.83 -20.28 -20.25
N VAL A 595 -10.54 -21.33 -19.46
CA VAL A 595 -9.49 -22.30 -19.82
C VAL A 595 -9.91 -23.27 -20.93
N SER A 596 -11.22 -23.41 -21.20
CA SER A 596 -11.79 -24.33 -22.18
C SER A 596 -11.65 -23.80 -23.61
N PRO A 597 -10.98 -24.54 -24.51
CA PRO A 597 -10.94 -24.17 -25.93
C PRO A 597 -12.32 -24.08 -26.56
N SER A 598 -13.26 -24.95 -26.16
CA SER A 598 -14.64 -24.94 -26.63
C SER A 598 -15.39 -23.68 -26.21
N PHE A 599 -15.24 -23.26 -24.94
CA PHE A 599 -15.79 -21.99 -24.45
C PHE A 599 -15.23 -20.80 -25.23
N VAL A 600 -13.91 -20.71 -25.35
CA VAL A 600 -13.25 -19.59 -26.04
C VAL A 600 -13.74 -19.48 -27.47
N THR A 601 -13.78 -20.61 -28.20
CA THR A 601 -14.26 -20.66 -29.58
C THR A 601 -15.72 -20.22 -29.70
N ALA A 602 -16.59 -20.66 -28.79
CA ALA A 602 -17.99 -20.24 -28.78
C ALA A 602 -18.13 -18.73 -28.54
N THR A 603 -17.35 -18.16 -27.62
CA THR A 603 -17.38 -16.72 -27.32
C THR A 603 -16.74 -15.83 -28.40
N CYS A 604 -15.97 -16.40 -29.34
CA CYS A 604 -15.41 -15.69 -30.49
C CYS A 604 -16.33 -15.64 -31.71
N SER A 605 -17.45 -16.37 -31.68
CA SER A 605 -18.36 -16.49 -32.84
C SER A 605 -19.40 -15.37 -32.95
N GLY A 606 -19.45 -14.45 -31.97
CA GLY A 606 -20.38 -13.32 -31.93
C GLY A 606 -19.78 -11.99 -32.41
N GLU A 607 -20.57 -10.92 -32.38
CA GLU A 607 -20.16 -9.57 -32.81
C GLU A 607 -19.11 -8.91 -31.88
N ASN A 608 -19.15 -9.22 -30.58
CA ASN A 608 -18.24 -8.68 -29.57
C ASN A 608 -17.29 -9.75 -29.04
N SER A 609 -16.04 -9.37 -28.78
CA SER A 609 -15.09 -10.24 -28.10
C SER A 609 -15.47 -10.49 -26.63
N ILE A 610 -14.93 -11.54 -26.04
CA ILE A 610 -15.09 -11.83 -24.60
C ILE A 610 -14.64 -10.64 -23.72
N VAL A 611 -13.60 -9.92 -24.14
CA VAL A 611 -13.08 -8.74 -23.43
C VAL A 611 -14.07 -7.56 -23.54
N GLN A 612 -14.61 -7.31 -24.73
CA GLN A 612 -15.62 -6.26 -24.96
C GLN A 612 -16.90 -6.52 -24.17
N ASN A 613 -17.28 -7.79 -24.00
CA ASN A 613 -18.43 -8.17 -23.15
C ASN A 613 -18.18 -7.83 -21.68
N LEU A 614 -16.96 -8.03 -21.15
CA LEU A 614 -16.62 -7.64 -19.77
C LEU A 614 -16.69 -6.12 -19.55
N VAL A 615 -16.25 -5.35 -20.54
CA VAL A 615 -16.30 -3.89 -20.50
C VAL A 615 -17.72 -3.38 -20.57
N SER A 616 -18.53 -3.93 -21.48
CA SER A 616 -19.95 -3.57 -21.63
C SER A 616 -20.76 -3.90 -20.36
N ALA A 617 -20.35 -4.94 -19.63
CA ALA A 617 -20.93 -5.29 -18.33
C ALA A 617 -20.42 -4.40 -17.17
N GLY A 618 -19.43 -3.53 -17.40
CA GLY A 618 -18.88 -2.64 -16.38
C GLY A 618 -18.16 -3.39 -15.24
N LEU A 619 -17.58 -4.58 -15.49
CA LEU A 619 -16.97 -5.39 -14.43
C LEU A 619 -15.55 -4.94 -14.03
N LEU A 620 -14.87 -4.19 -14.88
CA LEU A 620 -13.51 -3.68 -14.68
C LEU A 620 -13.54 -2.18 -14.34
N GLN A 621 -14.32 -1.80 -13.32
CA GLN A 621 -14.31 -0.43 -12.77
C GLN A 621 -13.84 -0.46 -11.31
N PRO A 622 -13.01 0.50 -10.87
CA PRO A 622 -12.59 0.59 -9.48
C PRO A 622 -13.74 1.04 -8.56
N ASN A 623 -13.57 0.81 -7.26
CA ASN A 623 -14.48 1.20 -6.17
C ASN A 623 -15.91 0.68 -6.33
N GLN A 624 -16.06 -0.53 -6.88
CA GLN A 624 -17.35 -1.20 -6.92
C GLN A 624 -17.79 -1.62 -5.51
N PRO A 625 -19.11 -1.77 -5.26
CA PRO A 625 -19.63 -2.33 -4.01
C PRO A 625 -19.02 -3.68 -3.62
N THR A 626 -18.48 -4.42 -4.61
CA THR A 626 -17.74 -5.66 -4.40
C THR A 626 -16.53 -5.73 -5.32
N ALA A 627 -15.33 -5.78 -4.76
CA ALA A 627 -14.08 -5.94 -5.51
C ALA A 627 -14.02 -7.30 -6.25
N ASN A 628 -14.79 -8.30 -5.81
CA ASN A 628 -14.76 -9.66 -6.36
C ASN A 628 -15.21 -9.73 -7.83
N ASN A 629 -16.03 -8.79 -8.31
CA ASN A 629 -16.38 -8.71 -9.73
C ASN A 629 -15.14 -8.49 -10.60
N ALA A 630 -14.33 -7.49 -10.24
CA ALA A 630 -13.08 -7.18 -10.93
C ALA A 630 -12.06 -8.32 -10.78
N VAL A 631 -11.97 -8.95 -9.59
CA VAL A 631 -11.12 -10.13 -9.35
C VAL A 631 -11.44 -11.23 -10.37
N HIS A 632 -12.71 -11.62 -10.51
CA HIS A 632 -13.10 -12.69 -11.42
C HIS A 632 -13.02 -12.28 -12.90
N ALA A 633 -13.27 -11.02 -13.25
CA ALA A 633 -13.03 -10.52 -14.60
C ALA A 633 -11.54 -10.61 -14.99
N ILE A 634 -10.63 -10.24 -14.07
CA ILE A 634 -9.18 -10.39 -14.30
C ILE A 634 -8.79 -11.87 -14.37
N ARG A 635 -9.35 -12.73 -13.51
CA ARG A 635 -9.14 -14.20 -13.59
C ARG A 635 -9.58 -14.78 -14.94
N LEU A 636 -10.68 -14.27 -15.51
CA LEU A 636 -11.12 -14.66 -16.84
C LEU A 636 -10.02 -14.34 -17.88
N LEU A 637 -9.50 -13.11 -17.87
CA LEU A 637 -8.42 -12.69 -18.75
C LEU A 637 -7.15 -13.55 -18.58
N VAL A 638 -6.79 -13.89 -17.33
CA VAL A 638 -5.67 -14.81 -17.03
C VAL A 638 -5.90 -16.18 -17.65
N ASN A 639 -7.10 -16.72 -17.51
CA ASN A 639 -7.43 -18.08 -17.94
C ASN A 639 -7.53 -18.23 -19.46
N LEU A 640 -7.79 -17.15 -20.21
CA LEU A 640 -7.75 -17.16 -21.68
C LEU A 640 -6.38 -17.63 -22.23
N PHE A 641 -5.29 -17.38 -21.50
CA PHE A 641 -3.96 -17.82 -21.92
C PHE A 641 -3.78 -19.34 -21.96
N ALA A 642 -4.71 -20.13 -21.42
CA ALA A 642 -4.62 -21.59 -21.44
C ALA A 642 -4.72 -22.18 -22.86
N SER A 643 -5.51 -21.56 -23.75
CA SER A 643 -5.76 -22.04 -25.11
C SER A 643 -5.08 -21.18 -26.18
N ASP A 644 -4.77 -21.75 -27.35
CA ASP A 644 -4.19 -21.01 -28.48
C ASP A 644 -5.08 -19.85 -28.94
N ASN A 645 -6.38 -20.12 -29.12
CA ASN A 645 -7.35 -19.11 -29.52
C ASN A 645 -7.47 -17.99 -28.47
N GLY A 646 -7.44 -18.34 -27.18
CA GLY A 646 -7.51 -17.34 -26.12
C GLY A 646 -6.26 -16.46 -26.07
N ARG A 647 -5.07 -17.02 -26.36
CA ARG A 647 -3.82 -16.27 -26.52
C ARG A 647 -3.90 -15.25 -27.66
N LEU A 648 -4.52 -15.61 -28.80
CA LEU A 648 -4.71 -14.68 -29.92
C LEU A 648 -5.61 -13.49 -29.53
N ILE A 649 -6.66 -13.72 -28.73
CA ILE A 649 -7.56 -12.65 -28.26
C ILE A 649 -6.80 -11.67 -27.36
N VAL A 650 -6.12 -12.18 -26.32
CA VAL A 650 -5.42 -11.32 -25.36
C VAL A 650 -4.21 -10.62 -26.00
N ASP A 651 -3.56 -11.21 -27.01
CA ASP A 651 -2.50 -10.53 -27.78
C ASP A 651 -3.05 -9.42 -28.70
N GLY A 652 -4.19 -9.69 -29.34
CA GLY A 652 -4.90 -8.71 -30.18
C GLY A 652 -5.40 -7.50 -29.38
N GLU A 653 -5.83 -7.74 -28.14
CA GLU A 653 -6.38 -6.71 -27.24
C GLU A 653 -5.40 -6.25 -26.14
N PHE A 654 -4.10 -6.54 -26.27
CA PHE A 654 -3.07 -6.25 -25.28
C PHE A 654 -3.16 -4.83 -24.68
N ASP A 655 -3.12 -3.82 -25.54
CA ASP A 655 -3.07 -2.40 -25.14
C ASP A 655 -4.38 -1.97 -24.46
N PHE A 656 -5.51 -2.55 -24.89
CA PHE A 656 -6.82 -2.31 -24.32
C PHE A 656 -6.97 -2.96 -22.95
N ILE A 657 -6.54 -4.21 -22.80
CA ILE A 657 -6.57 -4.95 -21.52
C ILE A 657 -5.71 -4.23 -20.48
N LEU A 658 -4.48 -3.82 -20.81
CA LEU A 658 -3.61 -3.12 -19.86
C LEU A 658 -4.24 -1.80 -19.38
N LYS A 659 -4.82 -1.02 -20.30
CA LYS A 659 -5.54 0.21 -19.96
C LYS A 659 -6.70 -0.05 -18.98
N LEU A 660 -7.44 -1.14 -19.15
CA LEU A 660 -8.57 -1.50 -18.29
C LEU A 660 -8.13 -1.93 -16.88
N VAL A 661 -7.03 -2.66 -16.77
CA VAL A 661 -6.59 -3.21 -15.47
C VAL A 661 -5.67 -2.28 -14.69
N LYS A 662 -5.11 -1.25 -15.33
CA LYS A 662 -4.17 -0.29 -14.73
C LYS A 662 -4.63 0.34 -13.40
N PRO A 663 -5.89 0.80 -13.24
CA PRO A 663 -6.34 1.38 -11.96
C PRO A 663 -6.17 0.42 -10.77
N PHE A 664 -6.35 -0.88 -11.01
CA PHE A 664 -6.19 -1.92 -9.98
C PHE A 664 -4.72 -2.24 -9.68
N ALA A 665 -3.78 -1.89 -10.57
CA ALA A 665 -2.35 -2.02 -10.30
C ALA A 665 -1.83 -0.89 -9.40
N GLU A 666 -2.40 0.31 -9.54
CA GLU A 666 -2.08 1.47 -8.70
C GLU A 666 -2.60 1.27 -7.26
N ASN A 667 -3.87 0.89 -7.12
CA ASN A 667 -4.51 0.63 -5.83
C ASN A 667 -5.34 -0.67 -5.84
N PRO A 668 -4.72 -1.84 -5.64
CA PRO A 668 -5.42 -3.10 -5.48
C PRO A 668 -6.38 -3.04 -4.28
N GLU A 669 -7.64 -3.42 -4.49
CA GLU A 669 -8.74 -3.36 -3.52
C GLU A 669 -8.89 -4.65 -2.68
N SER A 670 -8.19 -5.72 -3.07
CA SER A 670 -8.14 -6.97 -2.30
C SER A 670 -6.90 -7.81 -2.61
N PRO A 671 -6.48 -8.73 -1.72
CA PRO A 671 -5.32 -9.60 -1.99
C PRO A 671 -5.56 -10.52 -3.19
N ALA A 672 -6.81 -10.97 -3.38
CA ALA A 672 -7.20 -11.79 -4.52
C ALA A 672 -7.08 -11.04 -5.86
N GLN A 673 -7.33 -9.72 -5.86
CA GLN A 673 -7.17 -8.86 -7.04
C GLN A 673 -5.68 -8.68 -7.37
N TYR A 674 -4.86 -8.42 -6.35
CA TYR A 674 -3.41 -8.33 -6.50
C TYR A 674 -2.82 -9.62 -7.11
N LYS A 675 -3.20 -10.79 -6.61
CA LYS A 675 -2.78 -12.10 -7.14
C LYS A 675 -3.25 -12.34 -8.58
N ALA A 676 -4.46 -11.91 -8.93
CA ALA A 676 -5.00 -12.03 -10.28
C ALA A 676 -4.22 -11.16 -11.29
N LEU A 677 -3.94 -9.90 -10.93
CA LEU A 677 -3.10 -8.98 -11.73
C LEU A 677 -1.69 -9.53 -11.91
N ALA A 678 -1.09 -10.03 -10.83
CA ALA A 678 0.24 -10.62 -10.87
C ALA A 678 0.34 -11.78 -11.88
N SER A 679 -0.71 -12.62 -11.92
CA SER A 679 -0.79 -13.74 -12.85
C SER A 679 -1.02 -13.28 -14.29
N LEU A 680 -1.80 -12.21 -14.50
CA LEU A 680 -2.05 -11.62 -15.81
C LEU A 680 -0.76 -11.04 -16.42
N TYR A 681 -0.02 -10.25 -15.65
CA TYR A 681 1.24 -9.67 -16.08
C TYR A 681 2.32 -10.73 -16.31
N LEU A 682 2.34 -11.79 -15.51
CA LEU A 682 3.21 -12.94 -15.77
C LEU A 682 2.88 -13.60 -17.11
N ASN A 683 1.61 -13.86 -17.40
CA ASN A 683 1.20 -14.47 -18.66
C ASN A 683 1.54 -13.61 -19.88
N PHE A 684 1.34 -12.28 -19.81
CA PHE A 684 1.79 -11.39 -20.88
C PHE A 684 3.32 -11.37 -21.03
N SER A 685 4.06 -11.46 -19.92
CA SER A 685 5.52 -11.52 -19.97
C SER A 685 6.02 -12.80 -20.66
N VAL A 686 5.38 -13.94 -20.37
CA VAL A 686 5.63 -15.21 -21.06
C VAL A 686 5.29 -15.09 -22.55
N LEU A 687 4.14 -14.49 -22.88
CA LEU A 687 3.70 -14.31 -24.27
C LEU A 687 4.72 -13.49 -25.07
N LEU A 688 5.14 -12.33 -24.57
CA LEU A 688 6.08 -11.43 -25.26
C LEU A 688 7.49 -12.03 -25.43
N THR A 689 7.89 -12.92 -24.53
CA THR A 689 9.19 -13.60 -24.56
C THR A 689 9.15 -14.96 -25.29
N SER A 690 7.97 -15.45 -25.65
CA SER A 690 7.81 -16.69 -26.39
C SER A 690 8.04 -16.50 -27.90
N GLY A 691 9.07 -17.18 -28.44
CA GLY A 691 9.15 -17.73 -29.81
C GLY A 691 8.79 -16.92 -31.07
N ALA A 692 8.64 -15.58 -31.02
CA ALA A 692 8.18 -14.81 -32.18
C ALA A 692 9.31 -14.46 -33.19
N PRO A 693 8.99 -14.29 -34.49
CA PRO A 693 9.95 -13.92 -35.54
C PRO A 693 10.71 -12.62 -35.22
N SER A 694 11.94 -12.49 -35.74
CA SER A 694 12.78 -11.30 -35.53
C SER A 694 12.15 -10.01 -36.06
N THR A 695 11.27 -10.10 -37.06
CA THR A 695 10.54 -8.97 -37.65
C THR A 695 9.59 -8.27 -36.67
N GLU A 696 9.19 -8.93 -35.57
CA GLU A 696 8.28 -8.37 -34.56
C GLU A 696 9.01 -7.90 -33.29
N ALA A 697 10.35 -7.93 -33.26
CA ALA A 697 11.15 -7.59 -32.08
C ALA A 697 10.85 -6.17 -31.54
N ALA A 698 10.78 -5.17 -32.42
CA ALA A 698 10.53 -3.78 -32.02
C ALA A 698 9.14 -3.57 -31.39
N ARG A 699 8.10 -4.22 -31.94
CA ARG A 699 6.73 -4.16 -31.38
C ARG A 699 6.67 -4.84 -30.02
N ARG A 700 7.35 -5.97 -29.85
CA ARG A 700 7.41 -6.68 -28.57
C ARG A 700 8.17 -5.89 -27.51
N GLU A 701 9.29 -5.27 -27.87
CA GLU A 701 10.02 -4.38 -26.96
C GLU A 701 9.14 -3.19 -26.52
N ALA A 702 8.43 -2.53 -27.44
CA ALA A 702 7.51 -1.45 -27.10
C ALA A 702 6.41 -1.92 -26.11
N ARG A 703 5.75 -3.05 -26.39
CA ARG A 703 4.75 -3.65 -25.49
C ARG A 703 5.35 -4.06 -24.14
N ALA A 704 6.57 -4.59 -24.13
CA ALA A 704 7.28 -4.97 -22.91
C ALA A 704 7.62 -3.74 -22.04
N LYS A 705 7.93 -2.58 -22.64
CA LYS A 705 8.14 -1.33 -21.87
C LYS A 705 6.86 -0.91 -21.16
N VAL A 706 5.72 -0.93 -21.86
CA VAL A 706 4.41 -0.59 -21.26
C VAL A 706 4.07 -1.56 -20.13
N LEU A 707 4.19 -2.87 -20.38
CA LEU A 707 3.93 -3.87 -19.34
C LEU A 707 4.87 -3.76 -18.14
N LEU A 708 6.13 -3.39 -18.35
CA LEU A 708 7.09 -3.23 -17.27
C LEU A 708 6.75 -2.03 -16.37
N ILE A 709 6.17 -0.95 -16.92
CA ILE A 709 5.66 0.18 -16.14
C ILE A 709 4.50 -0.27 -15.25
N ASP A 710 3.57 -1.06 -15.78
CA ASP A 710 2.44 -1.60 -15.03
C ASP A 710 2.88 -2.59 -13.93
N ILE A 711 3.84 -3.47 -14.25
CA ILE A 711 4.49 -4.38 -13.30
C ILE A 711 5.18 -3.58 -12.18
N ALA A 712 5.93 -2.54 -12.53
CA ALA A 712 6.58 -1.68 -11.54
C ALA A 712 5.56 -0.97 -10.65
N THR A 713 4.47 -0.47 -11.23
CA THR A 713 3.36 0.16 -10.50
C THR A 713 2.74 -0.81 -9.49
N LEU A 714 2.49 -2.06 -9.87
CA LEU A 714 1.97 -3.10 -8.96
C LEU A 714 2.98 -3.44 -7.85
N LEU A 715 4.28 -3.58 -8.18
CA LEU A 715 5.34 -3.83 -7.20
C LEU A 715 5.54 -2.66 -6.24
N GLU A 716 5.32 -1.43 -6.68
CA GLU A 716 5.51 -0.21 -5.90
C GLU A 716 4.26 0.21 -5.14
N SER A 717 3.12 -0.46 -5.34
CA SER A 717 1.88 -0.17 -4.62
C SER A 717 2.04 -0.34 -3.11
N GLU A 718 1.64 0.70 -2.36
CA GLU A 718 1.62 0.72 -0.89
C GLU A 718 0.31 0.14 -0.32
N SER A 719 -0.55 -0.46 -1.15
CA SER A 719 -1.82 -1.06 -0.71
C SER A 719 -1.57 -2.14 0.36
N PRO A 720 -2.39 -2.17 1.45
CA PRO A 720 -2.29 -3.19 2.49
C PRO A 720 -2.57 -4.61 1.96
N HIS A 721 -3.12 -4.71 0.74
CA HIS A 721 -3.41 -5.97 0.07
C HIS A 721 -2.21 -6.57 -0.69
N ALA A 722 -1.07 -5.86 -0.76
CA ALA A 722 0.16 -6.31 -1.40
C ALA A 722 1.11 -7.05 -0.42
N THR A 723 0.57 -7.81 0.52
CA THR A 723 1.32 -8.53 1.57
C THR A 723 1.60 -9.99 1.25
N ASP A 724 0.88 -10.58 0.29
CA ASP A 724 1.03 -11.98 -0.11
C ASP A 724 2.34 -12.23 -0.89
N GLY A 725 3.20 -13.08 -0.32
CA GLY A 725 4.47 -13.44 -0.93
C GLY A 725 4.36 -14.29 -2.21
N ASP A 726 3.30 -15.09 -2.39
CA ASP A 726 3.09 -15.84 -3.66
C ASP A 726 2.76 -14.87 -4.80
N ALA A 727 1.88 -13.90 -4.53
CA ALA A 727 1.57 -12.87 -5.50
C ALA A 727 2.79 -11.99 -5.81
N LEU A 728 3.56 -11.57 -4.79
CA LEU A 728 4.80 -10.82 -4.98
C LEU A 728 5.82 -11.61 -5.84
N PHE A 729 5.96 -12.91 -5.57
CA PHE A 729 6.78 -13.82 -6.36
C PHE A 729 6.37 -13.83 -7.84
N ARG A 730 5.07 -13.92 -8.14
CA ARG A 730 4.54 -13.90 -9.52
C ARG A 730 4.87 -12.61 -10.26
N VAL A 731 4.71 -11.45 -9.62
CA VAL A 731 5.02 -10.15 -10.25
C VAL A 731 6.52 -10.02 -10.51
N LEU A 732 7.37 -10.47 -9.59
CA LEU A 732 8.83 -10.48 -9.79
C LEU A 732 9.23 -11.45 -10.91
N CYS A 733 8.59 -12.60 -11.01
CA CYS A 733 8.76 -13.52 -12.12
C CYS A 733 8.37 -12.89 -13.47
N ALA A 734 7.30 -12.09 -13.51
CA ALA A 734 6.89 -11.34 -14.69
C ALA A 734 7.99 -10.34 -15.11
N LEU A 735 8.43 -9.51 -14.15
CA LEU A 735 9.51 -8.54 -14.34
C LEU A 735 10.78 -9.20 -14.87
N GLY A 736 11.24 -10.26 -14.19
CA GLY A 736 12.46 -10.98 -14.54
C GLY A 736 12.37 -11.65 -15.91
N THR A 737 11.19 -12.17 -16.27
CA THR A 737 10.95 -12.77 -17.58
C THR A 737 11.10 -11.73 -18.69
N LEU A 738 10.53 -10.52 -18.56
CA LEU A 738 10.69 -9.46 -19.55
C LEU A 738 12.14 -9.04 -19.78
N LEU A 739 13.00 -9.06 -18.75
CA LEU A 739 14.41 -8.73 -18.90
C LEU A 739 15.20 -9.73 -19.77
N THR A 740 14.60 -10.87 -20.09
CA THR A 740 15.18 -11.87 -21.01
C THR A 740 14.88 -11.58 -22.48
N LEU A 741 14.11 -10.53 -22.79
CA LEU A 741 13.74 -10.18 -24.17
C LEU A 741 14.94 -9.81 -25.05
N GLY A 742 15.95 -9.13 -24.49
CA GLY A 742 17.18 -8.80 -25.19
C GLY A 742 18.16 -7.94 -24.37
N ASP A 743 19.44 -7.94 -24.75
CA ASP A 743 20.51 -7.20 -24.07
C ASP A 743 20.28 -5.68 -24.11
N GLY A 744 19.79 -5.15 -25.24
CA GLY A 744 19.48 -3.72 -25.42
C GLY A 744 18.33 -3.26 -24.53
N PHE A 745 17.20 -3.97 -24.58
CA PHE A 745 16.05 -3.73 -23.71
C PHE A 745 16.43 -3.73 -22.23
N ARG A 746 17.24 -4.71 -21.81
CA ARG A 746 17.71 -4.80 -20.43
C ARG A 746 18.60 -3.64 -20.00
N ALA A 747 19.53 -3.23 -20.87
CA ALA A 747 20.43 -2.13 -20.57
C ALA A 747 19.66 -0.81 -20.35
N GLU A 748 18.62 -0.57 -21.15
CA GLU A 748 17.73 0.57 -21.03
C GLU A 748 16.94 0.55 -19.71
N MET A 749 16.38 -0.60 -19.33
CA MET A 749 15.50 -0.71 -18.15
C MET A 749 16.25 -0.84 -16.82
N LYS A 750 17.58 -0.97 -16.84
CA LYS A 750 18.42 -1.21 -15.65
C LYS A 750 18.21 -0.19 -14.52
N GLY A 751 18.08 1.09 -14.86
CA GLY A 751 17.92 2.17 -13.88
C GLY A 751 16.61 2.07 -13.10
N GLY A 752 15.49 1.94 -13.81
CA GLY A 752 14.16 1.86 -13.20
C GLY A 752 13.96 0.58 -12.36
N VAL A 753 14.37 -0.57 -12.90
CA VAL A 753 14.16 -1.87 -12.23
C VAL A 753 14.92 -1.96 -10.90
N ALA A 754 16.09 -1.35 -10.77
CA ALA A 754 16.83 -1.35 -9.52
C ALA A 754 16.05 -0.66 -8.38
N GLY A 755 15.38 0.46 -8.67
CA GLY A 755 14.51 1.15 -7.72
C GLY A 755 13.30 0.31 -7.32
N THR A 756 12.61 -0.28 -8.30
CA THR A 756 11.47 -1.18 -8.07
C THR A 756 11.83 -2.39 -7.20
N LEU A 757 13.01 -2.99 -7.42
CA LEU A 757 13.49 -4.12 -6.60
C LEU A 757 13.80 -3.69 -5.17
N HIS A 758 14.32 -2.48 -4.96
CA HIS A 758 14.60 -1.98 -3.63
C HIS A 758 13.31 -1.84 -2.81
N LEU A 759 12.26 -1.25 -3.41
CA LEU A 759 10.95 -1.14 -2.77
C LEU A 759 10.30 -2.49 -2.52
N SER A 760 10.35 -3.39 -3.51
CA SER A 760 9.84 -4.76 -3.37
C SER A 760 10.49 -5.50 -2.19
N ALA A 761 11.76 -5.21 -1.87
CA ALA A 761 12.47 -5.86 -0.78
C ALA A 761 12.02 -5.42 0.62
N SER A 762 11.35 -4.26 0.71
CA SER A 762 10.79 -3.75 1.97
C SER A 762 9.44 -4.36 2.33
N LYS A 763 8.79 -5.07 1.40
CA LYS A 763 7.45 -5.66 1.63
C LYS A 763 7.51 -6.88 2.56
N PRO A 764 6.47 -7.14 3.38
CA PRO A 764 6.43 -8.30 4.27
C PRO A 764 6.67 -9.64 3.55
N GLY A 765 6.08 -9.82 2.36
CA GLY A 765 6.24 -11.01 1.53
C GLY A 765 7.68 -11.25 1.02
N ALA A 766 8.56 -10.23 1.05
CA ALA A 766 9.93 -10.34 0.59
C ALA A 766 10.82 -11.23 1.48
N GLN A 767 10.37 -11.56 2.68
CA GLN A 767 11.12 -12.44 3.57
C GLN A 767 11.09 -13.91 3.15
N GLN A 768 10.13 -14.31 2.31
CA GLN A 768 10.02 -15.66 1.77
C GLN A 768 11.26 -16.03 0.93
N GLY A 769 11.80 -17.23 1.14
CA GLY A 769 13.01 -17.69 0.44
C GLY A 769 12.87 -17.68 -1.08
N THR A 770 11.70 -18.07 -1.58
CA THR A 770 11.41 -18.08 -3.02
C THR A 770 11.48 -16.70 -3.66
N VAL A 771 11.01 -15.67 -2.94
CA VAL A 771 11.05 -14.26 -3.35
C VAL A 771 12.49 -13.73 -3.34
N LYS A 772 13.26 -14.01 -2.28
CA LYS A 772 14.68 -13.61 -2.19
C LYS A 772 15.50 -14.15 -3.36
N GLU A 773 15.29 -15.43 -3.69
CA GLU A 773 15.97 -16.09 -4.80
C GLU A 773 15.64 -15.46 -6.15
N VAL A 774 14.36 -15.21 -6.46
CA VAL A 774 14.01 -14.58 -7.75
C VAL A 774 14.51 -13.13 -7.83
N MET A 775 14.45 -12.36 -6.74
CA MET A 775 15.03 -11.01 -6.72
C MET A 775 16.54 -11.05 -6.97
N GLN A 776 17.24 -12.06 -6.46
CA GLN A 776 18.65 -12.23 -6.73
C GLN A 776 18.91 -12.59 -8.19
N GLU A 777 18.14 -13.50 -8.78
CA GLU A 777 18.23 -13.80 -10.22
C GLU A 777 18.01 -12.56 -11.09
N ILE A 778 17.04 -11.70 -10.74
CA ILE A 778 16.79 -10.45 -11.46
C ILE A 778 18.01 -9.52 -11.36
N ARG A 779 18.60 -9.36 -10.16
CA ARG A 779 19.82 -8.55 -9.98
C ARG A 779 20.98 -9.07 -10.82
N ASP A 780 21.13 -10.39 -10.88
CA ASP A 780 22.18 -11.03 -11.67
C ASP A 780 21.94 -10.84 -13.18
N GLU A 781 20.69 -10.94 -13.62
CA GLU A 781 20.32 -10.72 -15.02
C GLU A 781 20.62 -9.27 -15.43
N ILE A 782 20.28 -8.27 -14.59
CA ILE A 782 20.60 -6.85 -14.79
C ILE A 782 22.11 -6.56 -14.85
N ARG A 783 22.93 -7.33 -14.11
CA ARG A 783 24.39 -7.18 -14.06
C ARG A 783 25.10 -7.84 -15.23
N ARG A 784 24.42 -8.71 -15.99
CA ARG A 784 24.98 -9.42 -17.13
C ARG A 784 25.42 -8.43 -18.21
N ARG A 785 26.68 -8.56 -18.68
CA ARG A 785 27.21 -7.73 -19.78
C ARG A 785 26.65 -8.21 -21.13
N PRO A 786 26.48 -7.31 -22.12
CA PRO A 786 26.04 -7.70 -23.46
C PRO A 786 26.98 -8.74 -24.05
N SER A 787 26.44 -9.87 -24.53
CA SER A 787 27.24 -10.87 -25.23
C SER A 787 27.50 -10.40 -26.66
N GLY A 788 28.54 -9.58 -26.87
CA GLY A 788 28.85 -9.09 -28.21
C GLY A 788 29.98 -8.06 -28.35
N SER A 789 30.63 -7.61 -27.29
CA SER A 789 31.83 -6.76 -27.42
C SER A 789 33.07 -7.65 -27.55
N CYS A 790 33.30 -8.20 -28.74
CA CYS A 790 34.63 -8.64 -29.11
C CYS A 790 35.53 -7.39 -29.07
N MET A 791 36.40 -7.29 -28.05
CA MET A 791 37.46 -6.30 -28.00
C MET A 791 38.33 -6.51 -29.24
N LEU A 792 38.09 -5.70 -30.27
CA LEU A 792 39.11 -5.37 -31.25
C LEU A 792 40.18 -4.59 -30.47
N VAL A 793 41.17 -5.33 -29.99
CA VAL A 793 42.45 -4.78 -29.55
C VAL A 793 43.07 -4.12 -30.77
N MET A 794 42.82 -2.83 -30.97
CA MET A 794 43.68 -2.01 -31.81
C MET A 794 44.99 -1.84 -31.06
N ALA A 795 45.94 -2.71 -31.39
CA ALA A 795 47.34 -2.48 -31.13
C ALA A 795 47.72 -1.15 -31.81
N ALA A 796 48.10 -0.15 -31.01
CA ALA A 796 48.84 0.99 -31.51
C ALA A 796 50.19 0.46 -32.01
N ALA A 797 50.31 0.33 -33.33
CA ALA A 797 51.60 0.21 -33.98
C ALA A 797 52.20 1.62 -34.04
N ASP A 798 53.30 1.82 -33.32
CA ASP A 798 54.35 2.75 -33.70
C ASP A 798 54.65 2.61 -35.20
N VAL A 799 54.88 3.72 -35.89
CA VAL A 799 56.19 4.07 -36.50
C VAL A 799 56.05 5.43 -37.22
N ASN A 800 57.13 6.21 -37.09
CA ASN A 800 57.57 7.34 -37.93
C ASN A 800 57.04 7.41 -39.37
#